data_AF-A0A2N5SGS6-F1
#
_entry.id   AF-A0A2N5SGS6-F1
#
_cell.length_a   1.000
_cell.length_b   1.000
_cell.length_c   1.000
_cell.angle_alpha   90.00
_cell.angle_beta   90.00
_cell.angle_gamma   90.00
#
_symmetry.space_group_name_H-M   'P 1'
#
loop_
_entity.id
_entity.type
_entity.pdbx_description
1 polymer ?
#
loop_
_entity_poly.entity_id
_entity_poly.type
_entity_poly.pdbx_seq_one_letter_code
_entity_poly.pdbx_strand_id
1 'polypeptide(L)'
;MDEQGLRARYRAEKLEKYERTHHYGGLIEPKPLPDDLDDLAPEDYPTPSHLLSQAEYSSDPSNSAHHINPSAGSSSRPPPALSTTKRALKPHLQFMCGPMLRYDSVDLCSNTWLGFCCVVTADTGSIYEPSPMLQMHWHLAVDPADEPSQDPGTIQQDVAADRIYVYQGPSDSYTFWRFRLLIPMGPRETRIRYSINHGAQIAFYVPAINQNFRLAAHSCNGFSAGVDQSAFNGPDPVWNDLLDRHKALPFHAMVGGGDQLYCDPIAKEPELSGWLQEKDQEVKKRAQMTQVMSIALDRFFFSHYCNWFRSGAFGKAISCIPMINMLDDHDLIDGFGSYPADLQSSPVFSAIGNRGYFWFLLFQLFIVDATDGITETSPASSSVHPSLVLGGVGPYIRSRNHSILSYLGPRVWMLLLDCRSERMKDQVCSPDTYRIVFDACRQRIPAGVFHLIIQLGIPIVYPRMVFAEKILENPDRLLFKAIRKLGVIPGFYNNFNADPELLDDMNDHWCAQSHKQERNWLILECQKLALTLKLRISFLSGDVHCAAVGRLFTHGKQLTADCDPKYMLNIVSSAIVNTPPPAALIGMMGALSRVTHKTLSSAQTDEDMMDVFKMDTNGKALKNQRFMPRRNYCAIRCVDASGEIEFDIRVEISQGGGTTKGYPVLVPPPNYPPPP
;
A
#
# COMPACT_ATOMS: atom_id res chain seq x y z
N MET A 1 -47.69 -4.75 -31.21
CA MET A 1 -46.31 -4.51 -30.74
C MET A 1 -45.49 -5.67 -31.26
N ASP A 2 -44.49 -5.40 -32.09
CA ASP A 2 -43.63 -6.43 -32.67
C ASP A 2 -42.70 -7.04 -31.60
N GLU A 3 -42.07 -8.17 -31.93
CA GLU A 3 -41.18 -8.89 -31.02
C GLU A 3 -40.01 -8.01 -30.52
N GLN A 4 -39.61 -7.04 -31.35
CA GLN A 4 -38.56 -6.08 -31.04
C GLN A 4 -39.03 -5.05 -30.00
N GLY A 5 -40.26 -4.55 -30.09
CA GLY A 5 -40.91 -3.69 -29.11
C GLY A 5 -41.17 -4.40 -27.79
N LEU A 6 -41.51 -5.69 -27.81
CA LEU A 6 -41.67 -6.50 -26.60
C LEU A 6 -40.34 -6.69 -25.87
N ARG A 7 -39.25 -6.98 -26.61
CA ARG A 7 -37.89 -7.10 -26.06
C ARG A 7 -37.36 -5.77 -25.54
N ALA A 8 -37.63 -4.66 -26.21
CA ALA A 8 -37.24 -3.32 -25.75
C ALA A 8 -37.94 -2.96 -24.42
N ARG A 9 -39.24 -3.27 -24.32
CA ARG A 9 -40.00 -3.03 -23.09
C ARG A 9 -39.56 -3.95 -21.95
N TYR A 10 -39.24 -5.21 -22.23
CA TYR A 10 -38.70 -6.14 -21.23
C TYR A 10 -37.30 -5.70 -20.74
N ARG A 11 -36.46 -5.15 -21.62
CA ARG A 11 -35.18 -4.54 -21.23
C ARG A 11 -35.38 -3.30 -20.36
N ALA A 12 -36.32 -2.42 -20.72
CA ALA A 12 -36.64 -1.24 -19.94
C ALA A 12 -37.17 -1.60 -18.55
N GLU A 13 -38.11 -2.55 -18.44
CA GLU A 13 -38.64 -3.03 -17.16
C GLU A 13 -37.55 -3.73 -16.32
N LYS A 14 -36.58 -4.42 -16.96
CA LYS A 14 -35.44 -5.03 -16.26
C LYS A 14 -34.42 -3.98 -15.78
N LEU A 15 -34.18 -2.93 -16.57
CA LEU A 15 -33.33 -1.79 -16.20
C LEU A 15 -33.95 -1.01 -15.04
N GLU A 16 -35.25 -0.72 -15.13
CA GLU A 16 -35.98 0.02 -14.12
C GLU A 16 -36.08 -0.78 -12.80
N LYS A 17 -36.21 -2.11 -12.88
CA LYS A 17 -36.14 -3.00 -11.71
C LYS A 17 -34.71 -3.11 -11.15
N TYR A 18 -33.68 -3.05 -11.99
CA TYR A 18 -32.27 -2.99 -11.59
C TYR A 18 -31.96 -1.67 -10.86
N GLU A 19 -32.40 -0.54 -11.40
CA GLU A 19 -32.26 0.80 -10.82
C GLU A 19 -33.03 0.96 -9.49
N ARG A 20 -34.22 0.34 -9.36
CA ARG A 20 -34.98 0.35 -8.09
C ARG A 20 -34.38 -0.57 -7.00
N THR A 21 -33.54 -1.54 -7.37
CA THR A 21 -32.92 -2.49 -6.42
C THR A 21 -31.47 -2.14 -6.07
N HIS A 22 -30.81 -1.32 -6.89
CA HIS A 22 -29.47 -0.78 -6.64
C HIS A 22 -29.59 0.68 -6.21
N HIS A 23 -29.35 0.98 -4.93
CA HIS A 23 -29.35 2.36 -4.40
C HIS A 23 -28.27 3.29 -4.99
N TYR A 24 -27.57 2.87 -6.05
CA TYR A 24 -26.48 3.58 -6.71
C TYR A 24 -26.66 3.56 -8.25
N GLY A 25 -27.81 4.04 -8.72
CA GLY A 25 -28.08 4.19 -10.15
C GLY A 25 -27.13 5.22 -10.77
N GLY A 26 -26.20 4.77 -11.61
CA GLY A 26 -25.27 5.63 -12.36
C GLY A 26 -23.87 5.06 -12.56
N LEU A 27 -23.49 4.02 -11.82
CA LEU A 27 -22.17 3.41 -11.88
C LEU A 27 -22.22 2.10 -12.69
N ILE A 28 -22.12 2.21 -14.01
CA ILE A 28 -21.92 1.01 -14.84
C ILE A 28 -20.47 0.58 -14.66
N GLU A 29 -20.23 -0.63 -14.11
CA GLU A 29 -18.87 -1.21 -14.09
C GLU A 29 -18.31 -1.21 -15.52
N PRO A 30 -17.11 -0.65 -15.75
CA PRO A 30 -16.47 -0.69 -17.06
C PRO A 30 -16.38 -2.13 -17.53
N LYS A 31 -16.86 -2.41 -18.75
CA LYS A 31 -16.67 -3.73 -19.35
C LYS A 31 -15.19 -3.88 -19.74
N PRO A 32 -14.59 -5.08 -19.61
CA PRO A 32 -13.26 -5.35 -20.11
C PRO A 32 -13.16 -4.92 -21.58
N LEU A 33 -12.06 -4.26 -21.95
CA LEU A 33 -11.71 -4.05 -23.36
C LEU A 33 -11.51 -5.43 -24.03
N PRO A 34 -11.83 -5.60 -25.33
CA PRO A 34 -11.51 -6.82 -26.07
C PRO A 34 -10.02 -7.16 -25.93
N ASP A 35 -9.72 -8.46 -25.82
CA ASP A 35 -8.38 -9.02 -25.65
C ASP A 35 -7.49 -8.80 -26.88
N ASP A 36 -7.00 -7.58 -27.03
CA ASP A 36 -5.99 -7.23 -28.03
C ASP A 36 -4.73 -6.81 -27.29
N LEU A 37 -3.97 -7.75 -26.71
CA LEU A 37 -2.51 -7.65 -26.42
C LEU A 37 -1.96 -8.92 -25.74
N ASP A 38 -0.77 -9.30 -26.19
CA ASP A 38 0.03 -10.47 -25.81
C ASP A 38 -0.01 -10.83 -24.31
N ASP A 39 -0.52 -12.03 -24.02
CA ASP A 39 -0.37 -12.70 -22.74
C ASP A 39 1.11 -12.97 -22.50
N LEU A 40 1.78 -12.12 -21.72
CA LEU A 40 3.03 -12.54 -21.08
C LEU A 40 2.68 -13.65 -20.09
N ALA A 41 2.98 -14.89 -20.47
CA ALA A 41 2.86 -16.03 -19.59
C ALA A 41 3.78 -15.81 -18.37
N PRO A 42 3.50 -16.44 -17.20
CA PRO A 42 4.44 -16.46 -16.08
C PRO A 42 5.87 -16.89 -16.48
N GLU A 43 5.98 -17.62 -17.59
CA GLU A 43 7.21 -18.13 -18.18
C GLU A 43 7.98 -17.10 -19.00
N ASP A 44 7.34 -15.99 -19.40
CA ASP A 44 7.96 -14.89 -20.15
C ASP A 44 8.74 -13.92 -19.25
N TYR A 45 8.64 -14.10 -17.93
CA TYR A 45 9.54 -13.50 -16.96
C TYR A 45 10.90 -14.22 -16.96
N PRO A 46 12.02 -13.52 -16.71
CA PRO A 46 13.33 -14.16 -16.61
C PRO A 46 13.32 -15.31 -15.60
N THR A 47 13.77 -16.49 -16.02
CA THR A 47 13.86 -17.69 -15.19
C THR A 47 14.78 -17.43 -13.98
N PRO A 48 14.45 -17.91 -12.76
CA PRO A 48 15.23 -17.61 -11.56
C PRO A 48 16.69 -18.05 -11.68
N SER A 49 17.62 -17.17 -11.28
CA SER A 49 18.84 -17.63 -10.64
C SER A 49 18.49 -18.05 -9.22
N HIS A 50 18.70 -19.33 -8.91
CA HIS A 50 18.49 -19.84 -7.56
C HIS A 50 19.36 -19.06 -6.56
N LEU A 51 18.73 -18.26 -5.70
CA LEU A 51 19.31 -17.96 -4.40
C LEU A 51 19.14 -19.23 -3.56
N LEU A 52 20.26 -19.87 -3.20
CA LEU A 52 20.29 -20.90 -2.16
C LEU A 52 20.06 -20.22 -0.80
N SER A 53 18.81 -19.83 -0.54
CA SER A 53 18.31 -19.56 0.81
C SER A 53 16.80 -19.82 0.85
N GLN A 54 16.36 -20.95 0.27
CA GLN A 54 15.13 -21.54 0.74
C GLN A 54 15.46 -22.27 2.04
N ALA A 55 15.14 -21.63 3.17
CA ALA A 55 14.58 -22.41 4.26
C ALA A 55 13.23 -22.91 3.75
N GLU A 56 13.23 -24.08 3.09
CA GLU A 56 12.02 -24.84 2.80
C GLU A 56 11.35 -25.16 4.13
N TYR A 57 10.41 -24.31 4.57
CA TYR A 57 9.51 -24.66 5.66
C TYR A 57 8.43 -25.59 5.11
N SER A 58 8.84 -26.82 4.80
CA SER A 58 7.94 -27.96 4.60
C SER A 58 7.81 -28.69 5.92
N SER A 59 6.59 -28.74 6.45
CA SER A 59 6.23 -29.59 7.59
C SER A 59 5.77 -30.96 7.10
N ASP A 60 6.68 -31.86 6.74
CA ASP A 60 6.49 -33.30 6.96
C ASP A 60 7.76 -34.13 6.62
N PRO A 61 8.26 -35.01 7.51
CA PRO A 61 9.27 -36.00 7.17
C PRO A 61 8.63 -37.38 7.00
N SER A 62 8.27 -37.78 5.77
CA SER A 62 8.13 -39.21 5.46
C SER A 62 8.28 -39.57 3.96
N ASN A 63 9.30 -40.40 3.69
CA ASN A 63 9.43 -41.44 2.65
C ASN A 63 8.79 -41.21 1.26
N SER A 64 9.61 -41.24 0.19
CA SER A 64 10.09 -42.50 -0.44
C SER A 64 10.78 -42.24 -1.79
N ALA A 65 11.85 -43.01 -2.03
CA ALA A 65 12.69 -42.96 -3.20
C ALA A 65 12.01 -43.55 -4.45
N HIS A 66 12.21 -42.94 -5.63
CA HIS A 66 12.12 -43.67 -6.90
C HIS A 66 13.12 -43.18 -7.96
N HIS A 67 13.65 -44.18 -8.65
CA HIS A 67 14.79 -44.19 -9.55
C HIS A 67 14.59 -43.44 -10.87
N ILE A 68 15.68 -42.83 -11.34
CA ILE A 68 15.88 -42.30 -12.70
C ILE A 68 16.14 -43.47 -13.67
N ASN A 69 15.49 -43.47 -14.83
CA ASN A 69 15.90 -44.24 -15.99
C ASN A 69 15.76 -43.37 -17.26
N PRO A 70 16.80 -43.22 -18.11
CA PRO A 70 16.70 -42.48 -19.35
C PRO A 70 16.35 -43.41 -20.51
N SER A 71 15.37 -43.05 -21.33
CA SER A 71 15.16 -43.69 -22.64
C SER A 71 14.96 -42.63 -23.72
N ALA A 72 15.85 -42.71 -24.70
CA ALA A 72 15.82 -41.96 -25.94
C ALA A 72 14.70 -42.47 -26.85
N GLY A 73 14.02 -41.54 -27.55
CA GLY A 73 13.04 -41.85 -28.58
C GLY A 73 12.87 -40.67 -29.53
N SER A 74 13.46 -40.78 -30.72
CA SER A 74 13.31 -39.83 -31.82
C SER A 74 11.90 -39.93 -32.42
N SER A 75 11.18 -38.81 -32.53
CA SER A 75 10.14 -38.66 -33.55
C SER A 75 10.02 -37.20 -34.00
N SER A 76 10.05 -37.02 -35.32
CA SER A 76 9.97 -35.75 -36.04
C SER A 76 8.55 -35.14 -35.97
N ARG A 77 8.44 -33.91 -35.46
CA ARG A 77 7.21 -33.08 -35.52
C ARG A 77 7.38 -31.94 -36.55
N PRO A 78 6.31 -31.55 -37.27
CA PRO A 78 6.34 -30.46 -38.26
C PRO A 78 6.49 -29.10 -37.55
N PRO A 79 6.88 -28.01 -38.27
CA PRO A 79 7.37 -26.81 -37.61
C PRO A 79 6.24 -26.13 -36.81
N PRO A 80 6.47 -25.73 -35.56
CA PRO A 80 5.54 -24.86 -34.87
C PRO A 80 5.55 -23.47 -35.53
N ALA A 81 4.36 -22.87 -35.60
CA ALA A 81 4.15 -21.48 -35.96
C ALA A 81 5.00 -20.53 -35.11
N LEU A 82 5.27 -19.34 -35.65
CA LEU A 82 6.17 -18.30 -35.11
C LEU A 82 6.23 -18.29 -33.57
N SER A 83 7.39 -18.71 -33.05
CA SER A 83 7.79 -18.53 -31.66
C SER A 83 7.81 -17.04 -31.32
N THR A 84 7.09 -16.67 -30.26
CA THR A 84 7.32 -15.45 -29.48
C THR A 84 8.72 -15.55 -28.86
N THR A 85 9.76 -15.27 -29.66
CA THR A 85 11.13 -15.22 -29.15
C THR A 85 11.21 -14.10 -28.10
N LYS A 86 11.38 -14.48 -26.83
CA LYS A 86 11.85 -13.59 -25.74
C LYS A 86 12.92 -12.67 -26.30
N ARG A 87 12.62 -11.37 -26.41
CA ARG A 87 13.63 -10.40 -26.86
C ARG A 87 14.76 -10.42 -25.83
N ALA A 88 15.93 -10.91 -26.24
CA ALA A 88 17.09 -10.93 -25.38
C ALA A 88 17.47 -9.50 -24.97
N LEU A 89 17.68 -9.28 -23.67
CA LEU A 89 18.16 -8.00 -23.14
C LEU A 89 19.52 -7.66 -23.76
N LYS A 90 19.65 -6.44 -24.27
CA LYS A 90 20.88 -5.92 -24.89
C LYS A 90 21.20 -4.52 -24.33
N PRO A 91 22.32 -4.37 -23.58
CA PRO A 91 23.17 -5.43 -23.04
C PRO A 91 22.42 -6.35 -22.06
N HIS A 92 22.95 -7.55 -21.83
CA HIS A 92 22.30 -8.53 -20.96
C HIS A 92 22.30 -8.05 -19.51
N LEU A 93 21.16 -8.15 -18.82
CA LEU A 93 21.03 -7.93 -17.39
C LEU A 93 20.43 -9.18 -16.75
N GLN A 94 21.01 -9.62 -15.64
CA GLN A 94 20.46 -10.66 -14.81
C GLN A 94 19.61 -10.02 -13.71
N PHE A 95 18.28 -9.94 -13.92
CA PHE A 95 17.37 -9.34 -12.94
C PHE A 95 17.23 -10.19 -11.68
N MET A 96 17.43 -9.54 -10.53
CA MET A 96 17.03 -10.04 -9.23
C MET A 96 15.61 -9.60 -8.88
N CYS A 97 15.26 -8.34 -9.14
CA CYS A 97 13.94 -7.77 -8.85
C CYS A 97 13.61 -6.64 -9.84
N GLY A 98 12.31 -6.42 -10.06
CA GLY A 98 11.78 -5.40 -10.95
C GLY A 98 11.56 -5.85 -12.41
N PRO A 99 11.14 -4.93 -13.29
CA PRO A 99 11.01 -3.48 -13.05
C PRO A 99 9.89 -3.12 -12.07
N MET A 100 10.17 -2.15 -11.20
CA MET A 100 9.22 -1.58 -10.24
C MET A 100 9.02 -0.11 -10.56
N LEU A 101 7.79 0.37 -10.55
CA LEU A 101 7.44 1.77 -10.83
C LEU A 101 7.06 2.51 -9.55
N ARG A 102 7.48 3.78 -9.44
CA ARG A 102 7.07 4.71 -8.38
C ARG A 102 6.60 6.02 -9.01
N TYR A 103 5.48 6.54 -8.53
CA TYR A 103 5.05 7.92 -8.81
C TYR A 103 5.58 8.87 -7.73
N ASP A 104 5.97 10.07 -8.15
CA ASP A 104 6.41 11.13 -7.23
C ASP A 104 5.38 12.28 -7.21
N SER A 105 5.34 13.07 -8.28
CA SER A 105 4.42 14.21 -8.41
C SER A 105 4.29 14.68 -9.86
N VAL A 106 3.59 15.80 -10.07
CA VAL A 106 3.56 16.54 -11.34
C VAL A 106 4.18 17.90 -11.11
N ASP A 107 5.09 18.32 -12.00
CA ASP A 107 5.48 19.72 -12.10
C ASP A 107 4.35 20.51 -12.79
N LEU A 108 3.60 21.27 -11.99
CA LEU A 108 2.45 22.05 -12.45
C LEU A 108 2.83 23.24 -13.33
N CYS A 109 4.10 23.66 -13.35
CA CYS A 109 4.55 24.74 -14.23
C CYS A 109 4.75 24.24 -15.66
N SER A 110 5.29 23.03 -15.81
CA SER A 110 5.57 22.41 -17.11
C SER A 110 4.55 21.36 -17.54
N ASN A 111 3.59 21.00 -16.67
CA ASN A 111 2.69 19.86 -16.83
C ASN A 111 3.44 18.54 -17.09
N THR A 112 4.53 18.33 -16.37
CA THR A 112 5.37 17.12 -16.53
C THR A 112 5.10 16.15 -15.40
N TRP A 113 4.67 14.93 -15.74
CA TRP A 113 4.58 13.81 -14.81
C TRP A 113 5.99 13.33 -14.45
N LEU A 114 6.25 13.21 -13.14
CA LEU A 114 7.49 12.70 -12.60
C LEU A 114 7.26 11.37 -11.88
N GLY A 115 8.08 10.39 -12.24
CA GLY A 115 8.16 9.13 -11.53
C GLY A 115 9.51 8.47 -11.76
N PHE A 116 9.61 7.23 -11.30
CA PHE A 116 10.84 6.46 -11.34
C PHE A 116 10.55 5.01 -11.70
N CYS A 117 11.52 4.37 -12.35
CA CYS A 117 11.59 2.93 -12.45
C CYS A 117 12.84 2.44 -11.72
N CYS A 118 12.76 1.32 -11.00
CA CYS A 118 13.90 0.68 -10.36
C CYS A 118 14.01 -0.78 -10.77
N VAL A 119 15.24 -1.22 -11.04
CA VAL A 119 15.60 -2.64 -11.25
C VAL A 119 16.79 -2.99 -10.36
N VAL A 120 16.83 -4.24 -9.91
CA VAL A 120 17.95 -4.82 -9.17
C VAL A 120 18.58 -5.91 -10.02
N THR A 121 19.88 -5.85 -10.23
CA THR A 121 20.63 -6.80 -11.06
C THR A 121 21.70 -7.51 -10.26
N ALA A 122 21.95 -8.78 -10.57
CA ALA A 122 23.14 -9.51 -10.12
C ALA A 122 24.32 -9.11 -11.01
N ASP A 123 25.40 -8.63 -10.41
CA ASP A 123 26.53 -8.05 -11.15
C ASP A 123 27.29 -9.11 -11.94
N THR A 124 27.49 -10.31 -11.38
CA THR A 124 28.27 -11.37 -12.03
C THR A 124 27.70 -11.81 -13.38
N GLY A 125 26.38 -11.78 -13.55
CA GLY A 125 25.73 -12.14 -14.83
C GLY A 125 25.25 -10.96 -15.66
N SER A 126 25.55 -9.72 -15.28
CA SER A 126 25.10 -8.53 -16.00
C SER A 126 26.23 -7.85 -16.79
N ILE A 127 25.88 -7.21 -17.90
CA ILE A 127 26.77 -6.40 -18.72
C ILE A 127 26.29 -4.96 -18.63
N TYR A 128 27.15 -4.07 -18.12
CA TYR A 128 26.82 -2.66 -17.87
C TYR A 128 27.45 -1.69 -18.88
N GLU A 129 28.00 -2.20 -19.99
CA GLU A 129 28.46 -1.38 -21.11
C GLU A 129 27.68 -1.74 -22.39
N PRO A 130 26.85 -0.82 -22.92
CA PRO A 130 26.51 0.51 -22.35
C PRO A 130 25.72 0.40 -21.04
N SER A 131 25.64 1.50 -20.29
CA SER A 131 24.86 1.58 -19.04
C SER A 131 23.40 1.13 -19.27
N PRO A 132 22.74 0.48 -18.27
CA PRO A 132 21.34 0.13 -18.39
C PRO A 132 20.47 1.30 -18.85
N MET A 133 19.55 1.01 -19.77
CA MET A 133 18.65 2.00 -20.35
C MET A 133 17.21 1.52 -20.34
N LEU A 134 16.30 2.48 -20.18
CA LEU A 134 14.86 2.29 -20.30
C LEU A 134 14.38 3.06 -21.52
N GLN A 135 13.79 2.35 -22.48
CA GLN A 135 13.18 2.98 -23.66
C GLN A 135 11.69 3.15 -23.43
N MET A 136 11.18 4.36 -23.56
CA MET A 136 9.76 4.67 -23.52
C MET A 136 9.26 5.09 -24.89
N HIS A 137 8.00 4.77 -25.19
CA HIS A 137 7.31 5.28 -26.36
C HIS A 137 5.82 5.47 -26.10
N TRP A 138 5.28 6.56 -26.63
CA TRP A 138 3.87 6.91 -26.55
C TRP A 138 3.48 7.85 -27.70
N HIS A 139 2.18 8.02 -27.91
CA HIS A 139 1.66 8.95 -28.90
C HIS A 139 1.17 10.21 -28.20
N LEU A 140 1.59 11.38 -28.67
CA LEU A 140 0.95 12.63 -28.29
C LEU A 140 -0.42 12.71 -28.94
N ALA A 141 -1.44 12.91 -28.12
CA ALA A 141 -2.75 13.29 -28.59
C ALA A 141 -2.71 14.73 -29.14
N VAL A 142 -2.73 14.88 -30.47
CA VAL A 142 -3.02 16.18 -31.12
C VAL A 142 -4.54 16.42 -31.08
N ASP A 143 -4.96 17.68 -30.96
CA ASP A 143 -6.36 18.08 -31.03
C ASP A 143 -6.87 17.90 -32.47
N PRO A 144 -8.10 17.40 -32.72
CA PRO A 144 -8.61 17.22 -34.08
C PRO A 144 -8.78 18.52 -34.89
N ALA A 145 -8.66 19.67 -34.21
CA ALA A 145 -8.75 21.00 -34.83
C ALA A 145 -7.47 21.41 -35.57
N ASP A 146 -6.34 20.73 -35.31
CA ASP A 146 -5.10 20.92 -36.06
C ASP A 146 -5.10 19.98 -37.28
N GLU A 147 -4.73 20.51 -38.46
CA GLU A 147 -4.92 19.83 -39.75
C GLU A 147 -4.39 18.38 -39.81
N PRO A 148 -5.00 17.48 -40.63
CA PRO A 148 -4.70 16.04 -40.64
C PRO A 148 -3.39 15.66 -41.35
N SER A 149 -2.43 16.58 -41.45
CA SER A 149 -1.23 16.39 -42.29
C SER A 149 0.03 15.89 -41.56
N GLN A 150 -0.01 15.71 -40.23
CA GLN A 150 1.09 15.10 -39.49
C GLN A 150 0.61 13.92 -38.65
N ASP A 151 1.17 12.75 -38.94
CA ASP A 151 1.06 11.54 -38.11
C ASP A 151 1.29 11.94 -36.64
N PRO A 152 0.38 11.65 -35.69
CA PRO A 152 0.55 12.06 -34.30
C PRO A 152 1.85 11.47 -33.76
N GLY A 153 2.88 12.33 -33.71
CA GLY A 153 4.26 11.90 -33.59
C GLY A 153 4.44 10.95 -32.43
N THR A 154 4.88 9.72 -32.72
CA THR A 154 5.34 8.80 -31.69
C THR A 154 6.55 9.44 -31.03
N ILE A 155 6.44 9.75 -29.74
CA ILE A 155 7.61 10.10 -28.94
C ILE A 155 8.32 8.81 -28.60
N GLN A 156 9.63 8.80 -28.81
CA GLN A 156 10.52 7.80 -28.26
C GLN A 156 11.54 8.52 -27.37
N GLN A 157 11.72 8.02 -26.15
CA GLN A 157 12.67 8.57 -25.20
C GLN A 157 13.47 7.44 -24.55
N ASP A 158 14.79 7.54 -24.64
CA ASP A 158 15.71 6.66 -23.91
C ASP A 158 16.14 7.36 -22.62
N VAL A 159 16.03 6.63 -21.51
CA VAL A 159 16.37 7.10 -20.16
C VAL A 159 17.53 6.26 -19.65
N ALA A 160 18.65 6.91 -19.32
CA ALA A 160 19.80 6.26 -18.68
C ALA A 160 19.50 5.98 -17.20
N ALA A 161 20.09 4.91 -16.66
CA ALA A 161 20.00 4.60 -15.25
C ALA A 161 21.04 5.35 -14.41
N ASP A 162 20.62 5.80 -13.23
CA ASP A 162 21.52 6.14 -12.12
C ASP A 162 21.77 4.88 -11.29
N ARG A 163 23.03 4.60 -10.98
CA ARG A 163 23.38 3.58 -9.98
C ARG A 163 23.20 4.18 -8.58
N ILE A 164 22.15 3.80 -7.87
CA ILE A 164 21.82 4.41 -6.57
C ILE A 164 22.38 3.68 -5.36
N TYR A 165 22.60 2.36 -5.48
CA TYR A 165 23.15 1.53 -4.41
C TYR A 165 23.75 0.23 -4.95
N VAL A 166 24.74 -0.33 -4.24
CA VAL A 166 25.27 -1.67 -4.49
C VAL A 166 25.27 -2.44 -3.18
N TYR A 167 24.49 -3.50 -3.11
CA TYR A 167 24.52 -4.44 -2.00
C TYR A 167 25.61 -5.49 -2.23
N GLN A 168 26.57 -5.56 -1.31
CA GLN A 168 27.61 -6.59 -1.32
C GLN A 168 27.10 -7.82 -0.56
N GLY A 169 26.52 -8.77 -1.30
CA GLY A 169 26.01 -10.01 -0.74
C GLY A 169 27.12 -11.05 -0.49
N PRO A 170 26.78 -12.18 0.15
CA PRO A 170 27.78 -13.21 0.46
C PRO A 170 28.44 -13.89 -0.75
N SER A 171 27.77 -13.91 -1.90
CA SER A 171 28.20 -14.67 -3.08
C SER A 171 28.26 -13.85 -4.37
N ASP A 172 27.65 -12.65 -4.39
CA ASP A 172 27.63 -11.75 -5.53
C ASP A 172 27.38 -10.32 -5.02
N SER A 173 27.61 -9.33 -5.87
CA SER A 173 27.14 -7.96 -5.66
C SER A 173 25.89 -7.69 -6.47
N TYR A 174 25.00 -6.86 -5.92
CA TYR A 174 23.71 -6.57 -6.50
C TYR A 174 23.52 -5.07 -6.63
N THR A 175 23.30 -4.61 -7.86
CA THR A 175 23.21 -3.18 -8.16
C THR A 175 21.76 -2.74 -8.32
N PHE A 176 21.41 -1.63 -7.67
CA PHE A 176 20.14 -0.92 -7.83
C PHE A 176 20.29 0.19 -8.87
N TRP A 177 19.49 0.11 -9.92
CA TRP A 177 19.47 1.06 -11.02
C TRP A 177 18.14 1.80 -11.03
N ARG A 178 18.19 3.13 -10.94
CA ARG A 178 17.02 4.02 -10.94
C ARG A 178 16.96 4.83 -12.23
N PHE A 179 15.84 4.75 -12.92
CA PHE A 179 15.53 5.55 -14.10
C PHE A 179 14.59 6.67 -13.70
N ARG A 180 14.95 7.93 -13.96
CA ARG A 180 14.09 9.09 -13.72
C ARG A 180 13.20 9.34 -14.94
N LEU A 181 11.89 9.25 -14.75
CA LEU A 181 10.90 9.36 -15.81
C LEU A 181 10.26 10.75 -15.77
N LEU A 182 10.43 11.50 -16.86
CA LEU A 182 9.84 12.82 -17.05
C LEU A 182 8.97 12.77 -18.30
N ILE A 183 7.65 12.83 -18.12
CA ILE A 183 6.69 12.60 -19.20
C ILE A 183 5.77 13.82 -19.30
N PRO A 184 5.84 14.60 -20.40
CA PRO A 184 4.89 15.68 -20.65
C PRO A 184 3.47 15.14 -20.72
N MET A 185 2.58 15.70 -19.89
CA MET A 185 1.17 15.33 -19.87
C MET A 185 0.44 15.99 -21.04
N GLY A 186 -0.51 15.27 -21.63
CA GLY A 186 -1.32 15.75 -22.75
C GLY A 186 -2.77 16.07 -22.37
N PRO A 187 -3.59 16.47 -23.36
CA PRO A 187 -5.03 16.68 -23.16
C PRO A 187 -5.84 15.38 -23.00
N ARG A 188 -5.19 14.23 -23.21
CA ARG A 188 -5.79 12.89 -23.07
C ARG A 188 -4.90 11.99 -22.23
N GLU A 189 -5.53 11.05 -21.54
CA GLU A 189 -4.85 9.94 -20.86
C GLU A 189 -3.97 9.19 -21.86
N THR A 190 -2.73 8.93 -21.47
CA THR A 190 -1.70 8.40 -22.35
C THR A 190 -1.14 7.10 -21.80
N ARG A 191 -1.14 6.06 -22.64
CA ARG A 191 -0.47 4.79 -22.35
C ARG A 191 1.01 4.91 -22.70
N ILE A 192 1.86 4.79 -21.71
CA ILE A 192 3.32 4.82 -21.84
C ILE A 192 3.81 3.38 -21.89
N ARG A 193 4.39 2.98 -23.02
CA ARG A 193 5.00 1.66 -23.15
C ARG A 193 6.50 1.78 -22.93
N TYR A 194 7.07 0.86 -22.16
CA TYR A 194 8.49 0.88 -21.84
C TYR A 194 9.14 -0.50 -21.93
N SER A 195 10.46 -0.52 -22.14
CA SER A 195 11.31 -1.72 -22.05
C SER A 195 12.65 -1.38 -21.41
N ILE A 196 13.22 -2.31 -20.64
CA ILE A 196 14.61 -2.21 -20.16
C ILE A 196 15.50 -2.96 -21.13
N ASN A 197 16.59 -2.33 -21.59
CA ASN A 197 17.58 -2.95 -22.50
C ASN A 197 16.93 -3.73 -23.67
N HIS A 198 15.91 -3.16 -24.31
CA HIS A 198 15.18 -3.78 -25.43
C HIS A 198 14.45 -5.11 -25.11
N GLY A 199 14.23 -5.41 -23.83
CA GLY A 199 13.54 -6.61 -23.36
C GLY A 199 12.03 -6.62 -23.60
N ALA A 200 11.31 -7.31 -22.71
CA ALA A 200 9.85 -7.34 -22.73
C ALA A 200 9.28 -5.92 -22.59
N GLN A 201 8.21 -5.67 -23.32
CA GLN A 201 7.53 -4.39 -23.31
C GLN A 201 6.37 -4.44 -22.31
N ILE A 202 6.36 -3.48 -21.39
CA ILE A 202 5.31 -3.30 -20.37
C ILE A 202 4.69 -1.91 -20.59
N ALA A 203 3.55 -1.63 -19.98
CA ALA A 203 2.94 -0.31 -20.05
C ALA A 203 2.37 0.15 -18.71
N PHE A 204 2.34 1.47 -18.52
CA PHE A 204 1.58 2.14 -17.48
C PHE A 204 0.85 3.35 -18.09
N TYR A 205 0.05 4.04 -17.28
CA TYR A 205 -0.83 5.11 -17.76
C TYR A 205 -0.57 6.42 -17.03
N VAL A 206 -0.42 7.50 -17.81
CA VAL A 206 -0.29 8.87 -17.33
C VAL A 206 -1.61 9.59 -17.62
N PRO A 207 -2.22 10.26 -16.62
CA PRO A 207 -3.50 10.95 -16.82
C PRO A 207 -3.35 12.19 -17.71
N ALA A 208 -4.46 12.69 -18.23
CA ALA A 208 -4.50 14.00 -18.88
C ALA A 208 -4.26 15.14 -17.87
N ILE A 209 -3.82 16.31 -18.35
CA ILE A 209 -3.58 17.50 -17.52
C ILE A 209 -4.80 17.87 -16.66
N ASN A 210 -6.01 17.72 -17.21
CA ASN A 210 -7.27 18.09 -16.56
C ASN A 210 -7.98 16.92 -15.84
N GLN A 211 -7.32 15.77 -15.72
CA GLN A 211 -7.92 14.55 -15.19
C GLN A 211 -7.43 14.25 -13.77
N ASN A 212 -8.36 13.92 -12.87
CA ASN A 212 -7.98 13.38 -11.57
C ASN A 212 -7.51 11.94 -11.70
N PHE A 213 -6.53 11.57 -10.88
CA PHE A 213 -5.96 10.24 -10.90
C PHE A 213 -7.01 9.22 -10.47
N ARG A 214 -6.84 8.00 -10.95
CA ARG A 214 -7.59 6.82 -10.52
C ARG A 214 -6.59 5.99 -9.75
N LEU A 215 -6.93 5.63 -8.52
CA LEU A 215 -6.00 4.99 -7.61
C LEU A 215 -6.51 3.60 -7.24
N ALA A 216 -5.59 2.68 -6.98
CA ALA A 216 -5.88 1.47 -6.22
C ALA A 216 -5.08 1.55 -4.92
N ALA A 217 -5.76 1.46 -3.78
CA ALA A 217 -5.13 1.45 -2.47
C ALA A 217 -5.21 0.08 -1.82
N HIS A 218 -4.15 -0.32 -1.14
CA HIS A 218 -4.05 -1.61 -0.45
C HIS A 218 -3.15 -1.51 0.78
N SER A 219 -3.28 -2.44 1.72
CA SER A 219 -2.34 -2.64 2.82
C SER A 219 -2.25 -4.13 3.17
N CYS A 220 -1.29 -4.49 4.03
CA CYS A 220 -1.14 -5.85 4.56
C CYS A 220 -1.01 -6.89 3.42
N ASN A 221 -0.03 -6.63 2.57
CA ASN A 221 0.36 -7.43 1.41
C ASN A 221 1.34 -8.54 1.83
N GLY A 222 0.93 -9.37 2.78
CA GLY A 222 1.67 -10.55 3.22
C GLY A 222 0.84 -11.37 4.21
N PHE A 223 1.43 -12.45 4.72
CA PHE A 223 0.76 -13.33 5.66
C PHE A 223 1.48 -13.28 7.01
N SER A 224 0.69 -13.15 8.09
CA SER A 224 1.20 -13.30 9.45
C SER A 224 1.72 -14.72 9.68
N ALA A 225 2.58 -14.88 10.69
CA ALA A 225 3.12 -16.17 11.05
C ALA A 225 2.02 -17.18 11.41
N GLY A 226 2.08 -18.40 10.85
CA GLY A 226 1.16 -19.48 11.16
C GLY A 226 -0.15 -19.49 10.36
N VAL A 227 -0.36 -18.55 9.44
CA VAL A 227 -1.50 -18.57 8.51
C VAL A 227 -1.32 -19.68 7.47
N ASP A 228 -2.37 -20.50 7.29
CA ASP A 228 -2.45 -21.45 6.18
C ASP A 228 -2.74 -20.72 4.86
N GLN A 229 -1.68 -20.44 4.10
CA GLN A 229 -1.76 -19.73 2.83
C GLN A 229 -2.53 -20.52 1.76
N SER A 230 -2.59 -21.85 1.87
CA SER A 230 -3.30 -22.69 0.90
C SER A 230 -4.81 -22.46 0.93
N ALA A 231 -5.36 -22.13 2.10
CA ALA A 231 -6.76 -21.76 2.28
C ALA A 231 -7.15 -20.49 1.49
N PHE A 232 -6.17 -19.68 1.08
CA PHE A 232 -6.34 -18.44 0.34
C PHE A 232 -5.87 -18.52 -1.11
N ASN A 233 -5.44 -19.70 -1.58
CA ASN A 233 -4.76 -19.90 -2.86
C ASN A 233 -3.54 -18.96 -3.02
N GLY A 234 -2.81 -18.73 -1.93
CA GLY A 234 -1.67 -17.81 -1.89
C GLY A 234 -2.07 -16.32 -1.91
N PRO A 235 -1.10 -15.43 -2.20
CA PRO A 235 -1.31 -13.98 -2.15
C PRO A 235 -2.02 -13.41 -3.38
N ASP A 236 -1.98 -14.11 -4.51
CA ASP A 236 -2.36 -13.57 -5.83
C ASP A 236 -3.86 -13.31 -6.07
N PRO A 237 -4.84 -14.01 -5.49
CA PRO A 237 -6.21 -13.93 -5.99
C PRO A 237 -6.81 -12.52 -6.02
N VAL A 238 -6.68 -11.73 -4.95
CA VAL A 238 -7.23 -10.36 -4.92
C VAL A 238 -6.41 -9.39 -5.77
N TRP A 239 -5.11 -9.63 -5.92
CA TRP A 239 -4.25 -8.91 -6.87
C TRP A 239 -4.65 -9.16 -8.33
N ASN A 240 -5.07 -10.38 -8.67
CA ASN A 240 -5.56 -10.69 -10.01
C ASN A 240 -6.86 -9.91 -10.32
N ASP A 241 -7.80 -9.81 -9.37
CA ASP A 241 -8.98 -8.95 -9.54
C ASP A 241 -8.57 -7.49 -9.78
N LEU A 242 -7.61 -6.95 -9.01
CA LEU A 242 -7.10 -5.60 -9.19
C LEU A 242 -6.48 -5.39 -10.58
N LEU A 243 -5.68 -6.35 -11.06
CA LEU A 243 -5.09 -6.32 -12.40
C LEU A 243 -6.15 -6.37 -13.51
N ASP A 244 -7.19 -7.19 -13.36
CA ASP A 244 -8.31 -7.26 -14.30
C ASP A 244 -9.06 -5.91 -14.35
N ARG A 245 -9.25 -5.26 -13.19
CA ARG A 245 -9.83 -3.91 -13.12
C ARG A 245 -8.91 -2.87 -13.75
N HIS A 246 -7.59 -2.95 -13.53
CA HIS A 246 -6.61 -2.08 -14.19
C HIS A 246 -6.67 -2.24 -15.72
N LYS A 247 -6.85 -3.46 -16.23
CA LYS A 247 -7.01 -3.71 -17.67
C LYS A 247 -8.29 -3.10 -18.23
N ALA A 248 -9.39 -3.12 -17.47
CA ALA A 248 -10.68 -2.56 -17.89
C ALA A 248 -10.73 -1.02 -17.81
N LEU A 249 -10.17 -0.44 -16.75
CA LEU A 249 -10.06 0.99 -16.52
C LEU A 249 -8.77 1.29 -15.75
N PRO A 250 -7.71 1.77 -16.42
CA PRO A 250 -6.38 1.85 -15.81
C PRO A 250 -6.32 2.69 -14.54
N PHE A 251 -5.70 2.14 -13.51
CA PHE A 251 -5.21 2.94 -12.38
C PHE A 251 -3.97 3.73 -12.81
N HIS A 252 -3.91 5.01 -12.40
CA HIS A 252 -2.78 5.90 -12.65
C HIS A 252 -1.69 5.76 -11.58
N ALA A 253 -2.07 5.38 -10.37
CA ALA A 253 -1.14 5.09 -9.28
C ALA A 253 -1.71 4.03 -8.33
N MET A 254 -0.83 3.31 -7.65
CA MET A 254 -1.14 2.37 -6.59
C MET A 254 -0.63 2.92 -5.27
N VAL A 255 -1.44 2.83 -4.24
CA VAL A 255 -1.22 3.46 -2.95
C VAL A 255 -0.99 2.36 -1.91
N GLY A 256 0.26 2.20 -1.48
CA GLY A 256 0.67 1.22 -0.48
C GLY A 256 0.51 1.76 0.94
N GLY A 257 -0.42 1.16 1.68
CA GLY A 257 -0.87 1.51 3.02
C GLY A 257 0.09 1.23 4.17
N GLY A 258 1.29 0.72 3.91
CA GLY A 258 2.09 -0.02 4.89
C GLY A 258 1.85 -1.53 4.88
N ASP A 259 2.80 -2.29 5.45
CA ASP A 259 2.89 -3.74 5.37
C ASP A 259 2.92 -4.23 3.92
N GLN A 260 3.82 -3.68 3.10
CA GLN A 260 3.96 -4.12 1.71
C GLN A 260 4.55 -5.53 1.61
N LEU A 261 5.21 -5.97 2.68
CA LEU A 261 5.69 -7.31 2.98
C LEU A 261 5.76 -7.49 4.50
N TYR A 262 5.94 -8.72 4.98
CA TYR A 262 6.02 -9.03 6.41
C TYR A 262 7.43 -9.49 6.78
N CYS A 263 8.22 -8.59 7.36
CA CYS A 263 9.62 -8.80 7.72
C CYS A 263 9.84 -9.50 9.08
N ASP A 264 8.77 -9.85 9.79
CA ASP A 264 8.83 -10.59 11.08
C ASP A 264 9.64 -11.90 11.05
N PRO A 265 9.73 -12.65 9.93
CA PRO A 265 10.61 -13.80 9.84
C PRO A 265 12.09 -13.49 10.13
N ILE A 266 12.50 -12.23 10.18
CA ILE A 266 13.83 -11.82 10.66
C ILE A 266 14.12 -12.37 12.07
N ALA A 267 13.09 -12.52 12.91
CA ALA A 267 13.22 -13.13 14.24
C ALA A 267 13.56 -14.63 14.20
N LYS A 268 13.67 -15.25 13.02
CA LYS A 268 14.09 -16.64 12.82
C LYS A 268 15.52 -16.75 12.29
N GLU A 269 16.20 -15.62 12.02
CA GLU A 269 17.59 -15.64 11.58
C GLU A 269 18.49 -16.25 12.67
N PRO A 270 19.25 -17.33 12.37
CA PRO A 270 20.09 -18.02 13.35
C PRO A 270 21.06 -17.11 14.07
N GLU A 271 21.59 -16.10 13.38
CA GLU A 271 22.52 -15.11 13.92
C GLU A 271 21.90 -14.24 15.03
N LEU A 272 20.57 -14.09 15.05
CA LEU A 272 19.85 -13.34 16.08
C LEU A 272 19.37 -14.23 17.25
N SER A 273 19.42 -15.55 17.11
CA SER A 273 18.77 -16.48 18.04
C SER A 273 19.27 -16.34 19.49
N GLY A 274 20.58 -16.12 19.66
CA GLY A 274 21.18 -15.95 20.98
C GLY A 274 20.64 -14.73 21.73
N TRP A 275 20.46 -13.61 21.02
CA TRP A 275 19.88 -12.40 21.61
C TRP A 275 18.37 -12.53 21.83
N LEU A 276 17.65 -13.17 20.91
CA LEU A 276 16.20 -13.39 21.03
C LEU A 276 15.84 -14.28 22.23
N GLN A 277 16.62 -15.34 22.46
CA GLN A 277 16.41 -16.32 23.53
C GLN A 277 16.97 -15.88 24.89
N GLU A 278 17.67 -14.75 24.97
CA GLU A 278 18.14 -14.19 26.24
C GLU A 278 16.95 -13.81 27.13
N LYS A 279 16.94 -14.36 28.34
CA LYS A 279 15.85 -14.19 29.31
C LYS A 279 16.11 -13.03 30.26
N ASP A 280 17.38 -12.73 30.55
CA ASP A 280 17.75 -11.56 31.33
C ASP A 280 17.61 -10.29 30.48
N GLN A 281 16.58 -9.50 30.80
CA GLN A 281 16.25 -8.29 30.05
C GLN A 281 17.38 -7.24 30.10
N GLU A 282 18.15 -7.17 31.16
CA GLU A 282 19.26 -6.21 31.24
C GLU A 282 20.44 -6.66 30.39
N VAL A 283 20.70 -7.97 30.31
CA VAL A 283 21.69 -8.53 29.38
C VAL A 283 21.22 -8.32 27.94
N LYS A 284 19.96 -8.62 27.62
CA LYS A 284 19.36 -8.46 26.29
C LYS A 284 19.46 -7.03 25.76
N LYS A 285 19.13 -6.04 26.60
CA LYS A 285 19.21 -4.61 26.24
C LYS A 285 20.64 -4.10 26.05
N ARG A 286 21.62 -4.68 26.75
CA ARG A 286 23.04 -4.29 26.66
C ARG A 286 23.82 -5.05 25.57
N ALA A 287 23.22 -6.10 25.01
CA ALA A 287 23.82 -6.87 23.92
C ALA A 287 24.21 -5.94 22.76
N GLN A 288 25.43 -6.13 22.26
CA GLN A 288 25.95 -5.32 21.16
C GLN A 288 25.55 -5.93 19.81
N MET A 289 25.28 -5.07 18.84
CA MET A 289 25.12 -5.49 17.45
C MET A 289 26.45 -6.04 16.92
N THR A 290 26.52 -7.34 16.66
CA THR A 290 27.73 -7.97 16.10
C THR A 290 27.78 -7.82 14.58
N GLN A 291 28.96 -7.95 13.99
CA GLN A 291 29.10 -7.92 12.53
C GLN A 291 28.30 -9.04 11.84
N VAL A 292 28.25 -10.22 12.44
CA VAL A 292 27.52 -11.38 11.91
C VAL A 292 26.01 -11.13 11.90
N MET A 293 25.48 -10.53 12.97
CA MET A 293 24.09 -10.09 13.03
C MET A 293 23.80 -9.00 11.98
N SER A 294 24.68 -8.00 11.85
CA SER A 294 24.52 -6.93 10.85
C SER A 294 24.46 -7.46 9.42
N ILE A 295 25.34 -8.42 9.08
CA ILE A 295 25.33 -9.07 7.76
C ILE A 295 24.02 -9.85 7.57
N ALA A 296 23.55 -10.56 8.60
CA ALA A 296 22.30 -11.30 8.55
C ALA A 296 21.08 -10.39 8.33
N LEU A 297 21.01 -9.23 9.00
CA LEU A 297 19.94 -8.25 8.77
C LEU A 297 19.88 -7.81 7.30
N ASP A 298 21.01 -7.38 6.74
CA ASP A 298 21.04 -6.90 5.36
C ASP A 298 20.77 -8.03 4.35
N ARG A 299 21.29 -9.24 4.60
CA ARG A 299 20.99 -10.42 3.80
C ARG A 299 19.49 -10.73 3.81
N PHE A 300 18.88 -10.72 4.99
CA PHE A 300 17.47 -10.99 5.18
C PHE A 300 16.62 -9.98 4.41
N PHE A 301 16.75 -8.68 4.70
CA PHE A 301 15.93 -7.65 4.07
C PHE A 301 16.10 -7.66 2.55
N PHE A 302 17.33 -7.67 2.03
CA PHE A 302 17.58 -7.71 0.60
C PHE A 302 16.88 -8.90 -0.08
N SER A 303 17.08 -10.10 0.46
CA SER A 303 16.55 -11.33 -0.14
C SER A 303 15.03 -11.39 -0.01
N HIS A 304 14.49 -10.96 1.12
CA HIS A 304 13.06 -10.95 1.40
C HIS A 304 12.32 -9.97 0.47
N TYR A 305 12.82 -8.74 0.33
CA TYR A 305 12.29 -7.77 -0.64
C TYR A 305 12.38 -8.29 -2.07
N CYS A 306 13.55 -8.80 -2.51
CA CYS A 306 13.70 -9.34 -3.86
C CYS A 306 12.68 -10.46 -4.12
N ASN A 307 12.54 -11.41 -3.19
CA ASN A 307 11.61 -12.52 -3.33
C ASN A 307 10.15 -12.05 -3.38
N TRP A 308 9.75 -11.10 -2.54
CA TRP A 308 8.36 -10.66 -2.47
C TRP A 308 7.97 -9.75 -3.66
N PHE A 309 8.78 -8.72 -3.93
CA PHE A 309 8.47 -7.70 -4.94
C PHE A 309 8.59 -8.20 -6.38
N ARG A 310 9.27 -9.33 -6.62
CA ARG A 310 9.34 -9.95 -7.96
C ARG A 310 8.24 -10.99 -8.22
N SER A 311 7.45 -11.36 -7.21
CA SER A 311 6.63 -12.57 -7.26
C SER A 311 5.17 -12.30 -7.58
N GLY A 312 4.57 -13.27 -8.27
CA GLY A 312 3.13 -13.37 -8.44
C GLY A 312 2.48 -12.16 -9.11
N ALA A 313 1.23 -11.93 -8.77
CA ALA A 313 0.43 -10.84 -9.30
C ALA A 313 0.89 -9.46 -8.77
N PHE A 314 1.44 -9.40 -7.56
CA PHE A 314 1.99 -8.16 -7.00
C PHE A 314 3.18 -7.64 -7.83
N GLY A 315 4.16 -8.50 -8.15
CA GLY A 315 5.29 -8.13 -9.01
C GLY A 315 4.84 -7.62 -10.39
N LYS A 316 3.75 -8.19 -10.94
CA LYS A 316 3.13 -7.67 -12.17
C LYS A 316 2.51 -6.29 -11.96
N ALA A 317 1.73 -6.10 -10.90
CA ALA A 317 1.08 -4.83 -10.59
C ALA A 317 2.10 -3.69 -10.47
N ILE A 318 3.17 -3.87 -9.70
CA ILE A 318 4.19 -2.82 -9.50
C ILE A 318 5.01 -2.51 -10.77
N SER A 319 4.97 -3.39 -11.78
CA SER A 319 5.61 -3.15 -13.08
C SER A 319 4.73 -2.33 -14.05
N CYS A 320 3.41 -2.24 -13.81
CA CYS A 320 2.47 -1.54 -14.69
C CYS A 320 1.64 -0.45 -14.00
N ILE A 321 1.67 -0.37 -12.67
CA ILE A 321 0.98 0.65 -11.87
C ILE A 321 2.02 1.32 -10.94
N PRO A 322 2.37 2.59 -11.17
CA PRO A 322 3.32 3.31 -10.32
C PRO A 322 2.87 3.38 -8.86
N MET A 323 3.73 2.94 -7.94
CA MET A 323 3.46 2.94 -6.50
C MET A 323 3.67 4.31 -5.83
N ILE A 324 2.95 4.54 -4.75
CA ILE A 324 3.20 5.55 -3.72
C ILE A 324 2.98 4.84 -2.39
N ASN A 325 4.06 4.54 -1.67
CA ASN A 325 3.98 3.72 -0.46
C ASN A 325 4.32 4.53 0.79
N MET A 326 3.76 4.10 1.91
CA MET A 326 4.24 4.46 3.24
C MET A 326 4.67 3.20 3.98
N LEU A 327 5.50 3.37 5.00
CA LEU A 327 5.92 2.29 5.89
C LEU A 327 4.89 2.06 7.00
N ASP A 328 4.69 0.80 7.38
CA ASP A 328 4.14 0.40 8.68
C ASP A 328 5.09 -0.60 9.39
N ASP A 329 4.73 -1.13 10.55
CA ASP A 329 5.65 -1.93 11.37
C ASP A 329 6.12 -3.20 10.69
N HIS A 330 5.28 -3.98 10.03
CA HIS A 330 5.72 -5.24 9.44
C HIS A 330 6.72 -5.06 8.28
N ASP A 331 6.89 -3.84 7.74
CA ASP A 331 8.01 -3.53 6.82
C ASP A 331 9.39 -3.54 7.54
N LEU A 332 9.38 -3.43 8.87
CA LEU A 332 10.53 -3.53 9.77
C LEU A 332 10.48 -4.83 10.59
N ILE A 333 9.56 -4.85 11.54
CA ILE A 333 9.16 -5.91 12.44
C ILE A 333 7.92 -5.45 13.20
N ASP A 334 6.99 -6.38 13.42
CA ASP A 334 5.76 -6.19 14.20
C ASP A 334 5.94 -5.32 15.46
N GLY A 335 5.11 -4.28 15.61
CA GLY A 335 5.09 -3.36 16.73
C GLY A 335 6.28 -2.40 16.84
N PHE A 336 7.16 -2.29 15.84
CA PHE A 336 8.31 -1.37 15.90
C PHE A 336 7.81 0.07 16.14
N GLY A 337 8.22 0.66 17.26
CA GLY A 337 7.71 1.95 17.74
C GLY A 337 7.06 1.85 19.13
N SER A 338 6.47 0.70 19.46
CA SER A 338 5.55 0.56 20.59
C SER A 338 6.09 -0.23 21.78
N TYR A 339 7.24 -0.87 21.61
CA TYR A 339 8.00 -1.53 22.69
C TYR A 339 8.54 -0.52 23.73
N PRO A 340 8.94 -1.00 24.94
CA PRO A 340 9.63 -0.17 25.92
C PRO A 340 10.85 0.56 25.35
N ALA A 341 11.03 1.83 25.74
CA ALA A 341 12.02 2.72 25.15
C ALA A 341 13.47 2.23 25.32
N ASP A 342 13.77 1.52 26.41
CA ASP A 342 15.08 0.94 26.69
C ASP A 342 15.40 -0.28 25.81
N LEU A 343 14.39 -1.08 25.46
CA LEU A 343 14.53 -2.15 24.46
C LEU A 343 14.71 -1.57 23.06
N GLN A 344 13.88 -0.60 22.67
CA GLN A 344 13.94 0.08 21.37
C GLN A 344 15.28 0.75 21.12
N SER A 345 15.84 1.36 22.16
CA SER A 345 17.15 2.01 22.11
C SER A 345 18.32 1.02 22.22
N SER A 346 18.06 -0.26 22.46
CA SER A 346 19.13 -1.26 22.55
C SER A 346 19.88 -1.38 21.21
N PRO A 347 21.19 -1.66 21.22
CA PRO A 347 21.98 -1.70 20.00
C PRO A 347 21.43 -2.66 18.93
N VAL A 348 20.89 -3.79 19.36
CA VAL A 348 20.34 -4.80 18.44
C VAL A 348 18.98 -4.37 17.88
N PHE A 349 18.04 -3.96 18.73
CA PHE A 349 16.69 -3.60 18.30
C PHE A 349 16.68 -2.34 17.44
N SER A 350 17.43 -1.31 17.85
CA SER A 350 17.56 -0.07 17.07
C SER A 350 18.17 -0.35 15.69
N ALA A 351 19.14 -1.26 15.59
CA ALA A 351 19.73 -1.62 14.30
C ALA A 351 18.75 -2.35 13.37
N ILE A 352 17.83 -3.18 13.89
CA ILE A 352 16.74 -3.76 13.09
C ILE A 352 15.91 -2.66 12.45
N GLY A 353 15.47 -1.66 13.24
CA GLY A 353 14.70 -0.53 12.73
C GLY A 353 15.47 0.34 11.72
N ASN A 354 16.73 0.69 12.02
CA ASN A 354 17.55 1.50 11.10
C ASN A 354 17.81 0.79 9.77
N ARG A 355 18.10 -0.51 9.79
CA ARG A 355 18.34 -1.27 8.56
C ARG A 355 17.04 -1.52 7.81
N GLY A 356 15.95 -1.88 8.50
CA GLY A 356 14.65 -2.05 7.86
C GLY A 356 14.17 -0.76 7.18
N TYR A 357 14.31 0.40 7.85
CA TYR A 357 13.93 1.69 7.28
C TYR A 357 14.76 2.03 6.04
N PHE A 358 16.07 1.77 6.08
CA PHE A 358 16.94 1.90 4.90
C PHE A 358 16.43 1.05 3.72
N TRP A 359 16.08 -0.22 3.95
CA TRP A 359 15.60 -1.12 2.91
C TRP A 359 14.20 -0.74 2.41
N PHE A 360 13.33 -0.21 3.27
CA PHE A 360 12.07 0.40 2.88
C PHE A 360 12.28 1.59 1.93
N LEU A 361 13.13 2.55 2.31
CA LEU A 361 13.44 3.71 1.46
C LEU A 361 13.96 3.25 0.09
N LEU A 362 14.85 2.26 0.07
CA LEU A 362 15.46 1.77 -1.17
C LEU A 362 14.49 1.00 -2.07
N PHE A 363 13.74 0.02 -1.54
CA PHE A 363 12.86 -0.82 -2.35
C PHE A 363 11.50 -0.19 -2.65
N GLN A 364 10.95 0.59 -1.71
CA GLN A 364 9.59 1.12 -1.84
C GLN A 364 9.58 2.56 -2.33
N LEU A 365 10.57 3.37 -1.92
CA LEU A 365 10.69 4.77 -2.35
C LEU A 365 11.79 5.00 -3.39
N PHE A 366 12.65 4.03 -3.68
CA PHE A 366 13.82 4.22 -4.56
C PHE A 366 14.72 5.37 -4.12
N ILE A 367 14.85 5.55 -2.80
CA ILE A 367 15.64 6.59 -2.14
C ILE A 367 16.84 5.96 -1.44
N VAL A 368 17.97 6.65 -1.54
CA VAL A 368 19.14 6.41 -0.68
C VAL A 368 19.60 7.78 -0.20
N ASP A 369 19.40 8.08 1.08
CA ASP A 369 19.66 9.40 1.65
C ASP A 369 21.02 9.97 1.23
N ALA A 370 22.07 9.17 1.34
CA ALA A 370 23.42 9.57 0.96
C ALA A 370 23.56 9.92 -0.53
N THR A 371 22.92 9.16 -1.42
CA THR A 371 22.94 9.38 -2.87
C THR A 371 22.06 10.56 -3.27
N ASP A 372 20.94 10.75 -2.58
CA ASP A 372 19.95 11.79 -2.85
C ASP A 372 20.22 13.11 -2.10
N GLY A 373 21.34 13.20 -1.37
CA GLY A 373 21.78 14.41 -0.67
C GLY A 373 20.93 14.75 0.56
N ILE A 374 20.27 13.76 1.14
CA ILE A 374 19.45 13.91 2.36
C ILE A 374 20.37 13.69 3.56
N THR A 375 20.46 14.73 4.39
CA THR A 375 21.18 14.73 5.67
C THR A 375 20.27 15.31 6.75
N GLU A 376 20.64 15.18 8.03
CA GLU A 376 19.89 15.78 9.14
C GLU A 376 19.68 17.31 8.99
N THR A 377 20.56 18.00 8.26
CA THR A 377 20.53 19.46 8.06
C THR A 377 20.01 19.87 6.68
N SER A 378 19.57 18.91 5.85
CA SER A 378 19.00 19.19 4.54
C SER A 378 17.70 20.02 4.64
N PRO A 379 17.29 20.75 3.58
CA PRO A 379 15.97 21.37 3.54
C PRO A 379 14.84 20.35 3.74
N ALA A 380 13.66 20.82 4.15
CA ALA A 380 12.47 19.96 4.31
C ALA A 380 11.86 19.46 2.97
N SER A 381 12.52 19.72 1.84
CA SER A 381 12.10 19.37 0.48
C SER A 381 13.29 18.80 -0.30
N SER A 382 13.03 17.86 -1.21
CA SER A 382 14.04 17.30 -2.11
C SER A 382 13.89 17.84 -3.54
N SER A 383 15.01 18.10 -4.22
CA SER A 383 15.04 18.45 -5.65
C SER A 383 14.99 17.23 -6.57
N VAL A 384 15.36 16.06 -6.05
CA VAL A 384 15.26 14.77 -6.75
C VAL A 384 13.84 14.24 -6.65
N HIS A 385 13.24 14.32 -5.46
CA HIS A 385 11.90 13.82 -5.13
C HIS A 385 11.00 14.96 -4.61
N PRO A 386 10.45 15.80 -5.51
CA PRO A 386 9.58 16.93 -5.16
C PRO A 386 8.42 16.61 -4.20
N SER A 387 7.91 15.38 -4.21
CA SER A 387 6.85 14.97 -3.30
C SER A 387 7.29 14.85 -1.84
N LEU A 388 8.60 14.70 -1.56
CA LEU A 388 9.07 14.52 -0.19
C LEU A 388 8.86 15.77 0.68
N VAL A 389 8.46 15.48 1.92
CA VAL A 389 8.40 16.42 3.02
C VAL A 389 9.24 15.83 4.15
N LEU A 390 10.49 16.28 4.26
CA LEU A 390 11.45 15.72 5.19
C LEU A 390 11.24 16.31 6.59
N GLY A 391 10.82 15.48 7.54
CA GLY A 391 10.54 15.85 8.92
C GLY A 391 11.78 15.83 9.83
N GLY A 392 11.57 15.59 11.12
CA GLY A 392 12.60 15.41 12.14
C GLY A 392 13.31 14.06 12.05
N VAL A 393 14.26 13.83 12.95
CA VAL A 393 14.96 12.55 13.12
C VAL A 393 14.39 11.85 14.35
N GLY A 394 14.07 10.56 14.20
CA GLY A 394 13.46 9.78 15.27
C GLY A 394 14.43 9.36 16.39
N PRO A 395 13.90 8.89 17.53
CA PRO A 395 14.71 8.45 18.66
C PRO A 395 15.40 7.10 18.41
N TYR A 396 14.77 6.22 17.63
CA TYR A 396 15.25 4.85 17.40
C TYR A 396 15.78 4.65 15.97
N ILE A 397 15.21 5.36 14.99
CA ILE A 397 15.64 5.38 13.59
C ILE A 397 16.36 6.70 13.32
N ARG A 398 17.65 6.62 12.98
CA ARG A 398 18.55 7.76 12.73
C ARG A 398 18.49 8.20 11.27
N SER A 399 17.29 8.38 10.78
CA SER A 399 16.97 8.93 9.48
C SER A 399 15.95 10.04 9.66
N ARG A 400 15.93 11.00 8.74
CA ARG A 400 14.80 11.93 8.70
C ARG A 400 13.51 11.16 8.40
N ASN A 401 12.40 11.69 8.88
CA ASN A 401 11.06 11.25 8.49
C ASN A 401 10.79 11.56 7.02
N HIS A 402 10.30 10.58 6.27
CA HIS A 402 10.07 10.65 4.82
C HIS A 402 8.57 10.67 4.49
N SER A 403 7.87 11.71 4.96
CA SER A 403 6.48 11.95 4.56
C SER A 403 6.39 12.38 3.09
N ILE A 404 5.26 12.06 2.42
CA ILE A 404 5.05 12.32 0.99
C ILE A 404 3.80 13.19 0.79
N LEU A 405 3.93 14.29 0.06
CA LEU A 405 2.81 15.14 -0.38
C LEU A 405 2.78 15.19 -1.91
N SER A 406 1.85 14.46 -2.50
CA SER A 406 1.76 14.25 -3.96
C SER A 406 0.51 14.87 -4.57
N TYR A 407 0.68 15.46 -5.76
CA TYR A 407 -0.42 15.84 -6.63
C TYR A 407 -1.12 14.60 -7.17
N LEU A 408 -2.46 14.53 -7.15
CA LEU A 408 -3.24 13.42 -7.73
C LEU A 408 -4.31 13.92 -8.69
N GLY A 409 -4.12 15.10 -9.24
CA GLY A 409 -5.03 15.72 -10.21
C GLY A 409 -5.44 17.13 -9.83
N PRO A 410 -6.18 17.82 -10.71
CA PRO A 410 -6.51 19.23 -10.52
C PRO A 410 -7.31 19.54 -9.26
N ARG A 411 -7.98 18.52 -8.69
CA ARG A 411 -8.90 18.67 -7.56
C ARG A 411 -8.48 17.88 -6.31
N VAL A 412 -7.48 17.00 -6.42
CA VAL A 412 -7.15 16.00 -5.39
C VAL A 412 -5.64 15.96 -5.12
N TRP A 413 -5.27 16.00 -3.84
CA TRP A 413 -3.92 15.80 -3.35
C TRP A 413 -3.90 14.70 -2.31
N MET A 414 -2.72 14.13 -2.06
CA MET A 414 -2.53 13.12 -1.01
C MET A 414 -1.30 13.39 -0.16
N LEU A 415 -1.47 13.22 1.15
CA LEU A 415 -0.41 13.23 2.14
C LEU A 415 -0.27 11.81 2.71
N LEU A 416 0.90 11.19 2.56
CA LEU A 416 1.28 9.97 3.28
C LEU A 416 2.18 10.42 4.44
N LEU A 417 1.69 10.29 5.67
CA LEU A 417 2.43 10.67 6.87
C LEU A 417 3.24 9.48 7.36
N ASP A 418 4.56 9.62 7.46
CA ASP A 418 5.42 8.59 8.05
C ASP A 418 5.20 8.58 9.58
N CYS A 419 4.55 7.52 10.05
CA CYS A 419 4.13 7.32 11.44
C CYS A 419 5.01 6.35 12.22
N ARG A 420 6.18 5.99 11.69
CA ARG A 420 7.05 4.94 12.28
C ARG A 420 8.48 5.42 12.50
N SER A 421 9.02 6.31 11.66
CA SER A 421 10.41 6.78 11.81
C SER A 421 10.66 7.47 13.16
N GLU A 422 9.66 8.16 13.70
CA GLU A 422 9.74 8.94 14.94
C GLU A 422 8.94 8.35 16.10
N ARG A 423 8.32 7.17 15.89
CA ARG A 423 7.36 6.60 16.83
C ARG A 423 8.01 6.17 18.14
N MET A 424 7.31 6.48 19.22
CA MET A 424 7.48 6.03 20.59
C MET A 424 6.12 5.53 21.12
N LYS A 425 6.13 4.91 22.30
CA LYS A 425 4.92 4.40 22.95
C LYS A 425 3.82 5.45 23.20
N ASP A 426 4.20 6.71 23.34
CA ASP A 426 3.32 7.84 23.66
C ASP A 426 3.35 8.98 22.63
N GLN A 427 4.06 8.79 21.51
CA GLN A 427 4.15 9.77 20.42
C GLN A 427 4.35 9.07 19.07
N VAL A 428 3.56 9.41 18.06
CA VAL A 428 3.66 8.85 16.70
C VAL A 428 4.60 9.69 15.84
N CYS A 429 4.41 11.01 15.78
CA CYS A 429 5.32 11.95 15.09
C CYS A 429 5.71 13.11 16.01
N SER A 430 6.90 13.69 15.82
CA SER A 430 7.27 14.87 16.60
C SER A 430 6.42 16.10 16.23
N PRO A 431 6.25 17.04 17.17
CA PRO A 431 5.63 18.33 16.88
C PRO A 431 6.29 19.09 15.70
N ASP A 432 7.61 18.94 15.53
CA ASP A 432 8.34 19.57 14.44
C ASP A 432 7.97 18.99 13.07
N THR A 433 7.86 17.66 12.97
CA THR A 433 7.41 16.99 11.74
C THR A 433 6.00 17.41 11.38
N TYR A 434 5.08 17.45 12.34
CA TYR A 434 3.74 17.96 12.06
C TYR A 434 3.76 19.39 11.55
N ARG A 435 4.50 20.29 12.20
CA ARG A 435 4.61 21.68 11.74
C ARG A 435 5.11 21.74 10.29
N ILE A 436 6.18 21.03 9.97
CA ILE A 436 6.76 20.97 8.62
C ILE A 436 5.74 20.44 7.60
N VAL A 437 5.04 19.35 7.91
CA VAL A 437 4.06 18.71 7.02
C VAL A 437 2.84 19.60 6.78
N PHE A 438 2.27 20.19 7.83
CA PHE A 438 1.12 21.08 7.69
C PHE A 438 1.49 22.39 6.99
N ASP A 439 2.70 22.92 7.20
CA ASP A 439 3.21 24.07 6.45
C ASP A 439 3.39 23.73 4.96
N ALA A 440 3.92 22.55 4.65
CA ALA A 440 4.02 22.07 3.27
C ALA A 440 2.64 21.94 2.61
N CYS A 441 1.62 21.45 3.32
CA CYS A 441 0.25 21.39 2.81
C CYS A 441 -0.28 22.79 2.47
N ARG A 442 -0.09 23.77 3.36
CA ARG A 442 -0.55 25.16 3.13
C ARG A 442 0.19 25.85 1.99
N GLN A 443 1.46 25.52 1.78
CA GLN A 443 2.32 26.18 0.79
C GLN A 443 2.22 25.56 -0.61
N ARG A 444 2.10 24.22 -0.68
CA ARG A 444 2.23 23.48 -1.95
C ARG A 444 0.88 23.15 -2.59
N ILE A 445 -0.20 23.01 -1.82
CA ILE A 445 -1.54 22.71 -2.36
C ILE A 445 -2.11 23.99 -3.01
N PRO A 446 -2.37 24.01 -4.32
CA PRO A 446 -2.88 25.19 -5.00
C PRO A 446 -4.36 25.44 -4.70
N ALA A 447 -4.79 26.69 -4.88
CA ALA A 447 -6.20 27.05 -4.83
C ALA A 447 -7.02 26.29 -5.89
N GLY A 448 -8.23 25.88 -5.54
CA GLY A 448 -9.12 25.09 -6.41
C GLY A 448 -9.07 23.58 -6.16
N VAL A 449 -8.04 23.09 -5.47
CA VAL A 449 -8.04 21.73 -4.88
C VAL A 449 -9.12 21.68 -3.80
N PHE A 450 -9.99 20.68 -3.89
CA PHE A 450 -11.10 20.55 -2.95
C PHE A 450 -11.00 19.30 -2.09
N HIS A 451 -10.05 18.40 -2.33
CA HIS A 451 -9.88 17.19 -1.54
C HIS A 451 -8.40 16.91 -1.22
N LEU A 452 -8.12 16.64 0.06
CA LEU A 452 -6.86 16.09 0.53
C LEU A 452 -7.12 14.72 1.15
N ILE A 453 -6.50 13.67 0.61
CA ILE A 453 -6.51 12.34 1.21
C ILE A 453 -5.28 12.24 2.13
N ILE A 454 -5.47 11.90 3.40
CA ILE A 454 -4.38 11.68 4.35
C ILE A 454 -4.27 10.17 4.60
N GLN A 455 -3.13 9.57 4.28
CA GLN A 455 -2.86 8.18 4.55
C GLN A 455 -2.16 8.02 5.89
N LEU A 456 -2.66 7.08 6.69
CA LEU A 456 -2.10 6.66 7.97
C LEU A 456 -2.08 5.13 7.96
N GLY A 457 -1.00 4.48 8.44
CA GLY A 457 -0.91 3.02 8.47
C GLY A 457 -2.08 2.39 9.25
N ILE A 458 -2.42 3.00 10.38
CA ILE A 458 -3.44 2.53 11.31
C ILE A 458 -4.67 3.46 11.31
N PRO A 459 -5.91 2.95 11.44
CA PRO A 459 -7.11 3.78 11.47
C PRO A 459 -7.14 4.82 12.62
N ILE A 460 -7.41 6.08 12.27
CA ILE A 460 -7.58 7.17 13.23
C ILE A 460 -9.00 7.22 13.80
N VAL A 461 -10.03 6.71 13.10
CA VAL A 461 -11.40 6.57 13.61
C VAL A 461 -11.80 5.10 13.65
N TYR A 462 -11.75 4.51 14.84
CA TYR A 462 -11.98 3.08 15.06
C TYR A 462 -12.47 2.78 16.47
N PRO A 463 -13.12 1.62 16.75
CA PRO A 463 -13.51 1.25 18.11
C PRO A 463 -12.33 1.22 19.07
N ARG A 464 -12.55 1.75 20.27
CA ARG A 464 -11.54 1.77 21.34
C ARG A 464 -11.55 0.46 22.12
N MET A 465 -10.37 -0.11 22.31
CA MET A 465 -10.18 -1.39 23.01
C MET A 465 -9.72 -1.22 24.47
N VAL A 466 -9.77 0.00 25.02
CA VAL A 466 -9.29 0.37 26.37
C VAL A 466 -9.79 -0.54 27.52
N PHE A 467 -10.95 -1.19 27.39
CA PHE A 467 -11.42 -2.17 28.38
C PHE A 467 -10.75 -3.55 28.25
N ALA A 468 -10.43 -3.98 27.03
CA ALA A 468 -9.64 -5.19 26.78
C ALA A 468 -8.18 -5.00 27.22
N GLU A 469 -7.60 -3.80 27.06
CA GLU A 469 -6.25 -3.42 27.59
C GLU A 469 -6.16 -3.76 29.08
N LYS A 470 -7.09 -3.25 29.89
CA LYS A 470 -7.12 -3.47 31.35
C LYS A 470 -7.33 -4.93 31.78
N ILE A 471 -7.97 -5.74 30.92
CA ILE A 471 -8.14 -7.18 31.14
C ILE A 471 -6.84 -7.92 30.79
N LEU A 472 -6.16 -7.52 29.71
CA LEU A 472 -4.92 -8.12 29.24
C LEU A 472 -3.72 -7.78 30.15
N GLU A 473 -3.67 -6.56 30.67
CA GLU A 473 -2.64 -6.09 31.62
C GLU A 473 -2.67 -6.84 32.98
N ASN A 474 -3.76 -7.55 33.30
CA ASN A 474 -3.93 -8.28 34.57
C ASN A 474 -4.32 -9.77 34.36
N PRO A 475 -3.36 -10.64 33.99
CA PRO A 475 -3.60 -12.01 33.55
C PRO A 475 -4.17 -12.98 34.62
N ASP A 476 -4.17 -12.59 35.90
CA ASP A 476 -4.66 -13.44 37.01
C ASP A 476 -6.19 -13.52 37.16
N ARG A 477 -6.96 -12.76 36.36
CA ARG A 477 -8.42 -12.82 36.44
C ARG A 477 -8.94 -14.04 35.67
N LEU A 478 -9.81 -14.83 36.32
CA LEU A 478 -10.58 -15.95 35.74
C LEU A 478 -11.18 -15.61 34.35
N LEU A 479 -11.51 -14.34 34.16
CA LEU A 479 -11.99 -13.73 32.92
C LEU A 479 -11.00 -13.86 31.75
N PHE A 480 -9.70 -13.66 31.96
CA PHE A 480 -8.68 -13.79 30.92
C PHE A 480 -8.60 -15.25 30.40
N LYS A 481 -8.63 -16.23 31.31
CA LYS A 481 -8.69 -17.66 30.95
C LYS A 481 -9.97 -18.02 30.18
N ALA A 482 -11.11 -17.41 30.54
CA ALA A 482 -12.37 -17.62 29.84
C ALA A 482 -12.38 -17.00 28.43
N ILE A 483 -11.86 -15.78 28.27
CA ILE A 483 -11.75 -15.08 26.98
C ILE A 483 -10.78 -15.81 26.04
N ARG A 484 -9.65 -16.33 26.56
CA ARG A 484 -8.73 -17.18 25.81
C ARG A 484 -9.39 -18.48 25.33
N LYS A 485 -10.20 -19.13 26.19
CA LYS A 485 -10.94 -20.36 25.82
C LYS A 485 -12.02 -20.10 24.77
N LEU A 486 -12.51 -18.87 24.66
CA LEU A 486 -13.47 -18.43 23.63
C LEU A 486 -12.80 -18.01 22.31
N GLY A 487 -11.46 -18.08 22.21
CA GLY A 487 -10.73 -17.75 20.98
C GLY A 487 -10.70 -16.27 20.63
N VAL A 488 -10.90 -15.38 21.61
CA VAL A 488 -10.90 -13.91 21.41
C VAL A 488 -9.48 -13.32 21.47
N ILE A 489 -8.57 -13.99 22.17
CA ILE A 489 -7.15 -13.60 22.28
C ILE A 489 -6.32 -14.68 21.55
N PRO A 490 -5.65 -14.36 20.43
CA PRO A 490 -4.70 -15.25 19.78
C PRO A 490 -3.63 -15.72 20.78
N GLY A 491 -3.24 -16.99 20.69
CA GLY A 491 -2.37 -17.64 21.68
C GLY A 491 -0.88 -17.41 21.47
N PHE A 492 -0.45 -16.20 21.07
CA PHE A 492 0.93 -15.90 20.73
C PHE A 492 1.46 -14.77 21.62
N TYR A 493 2.65 -15.01 22.17
CA TYR A 493 3.42 -14.01 22.90
C TYR A 493 4.47 -13.47 21.96
N ASN A 494 4.75 -12.18 22.07
CA ASN A 494 5.76 -11.49 21.30
C ASN A 494 7.16 -12.04 21.64
N ASN A 495 7.97 -12.27 20.61
CA ASN A 495 9.31 -12.86 20.70
C ASN A 495 10.34 -11.95 21.42
N PHE A 496 10.00 -10.67 21.68
CA PHE A 496 10.95 -9.70 22.21
C PHE A 496 10.86 -9.48 23.72
N ASN A 497 9.65 -9.27 24.23
CA ASN A 497 9.34 -8.92 25.64
C ASN A 497 8.37 -9.91 26.32
N ALA A 498 7.91 -10.96 25.61
CA ALA A 498 6.92 -11.92 26.09
C ALA A 498 5.52 -11.33 26.42
N ASP A 499 5.21 -10.14 25.92
CA ASP A 499 3.86 -9.56 26.02
C ASP A 499 2.90 -10.25 25.03
N PRO A 500 1.57 -10.30 25.29
CA PRO A 500 0.62 -10.81 24.31
C PRO A 500 0.63 -9.95 23.03
N GLU A 501 0.73 -10.57 21.86
CA GLU A 501 0.70 -9.89 20.53
C GLU A 501 -0.48 -8.90 20.44
N LEU A 502 -1.67 -9.33 20.88
CA LEU A 502 -2.87 -8.48 20.92
C LEU A 502 -2.73 -7.21 21.79
N LEU A 503 -1.90 -7.22 22.83
CA LEU A 503 -1.67 -6.05 23.68
C LEU A 503 -0.76 -5.03 22.99
N ASP A 504 0.21 -5.50 22.20
CA ASP A 504 1.06 -4.64 21.37
C ASP A 504 0.21 -4.01 20.25
N ASP A 505 -0.57 -4.80 19.51
CA ASP A 505 -1.54 -4.31 18.50
C ASP A 505 -2.45 -3.20 19.06
N MET A 506 -2.92 -3.38 20.29
CA MET A 506 -3.82 -2.43 20.93
C MET A 506 -3.14 -1.12 21.32
N ASN A 507 -1.85 -1.16 21.67
CA ASN A 507 -1.06 0.04 21.95
C ASN A 507 -0.64 0.77 20.65
N ASP A 508 -0.52 0.06 19.53
CA ASP A 508 -0.14 0.63 18.23
C ASP A 508 -1.20 1.58 17.67
N HIS A 509 -2.47 1.35 18.01
CA HIS A 509 -3.61 2.10 17.52
C HIS A 509 -3.60 3.59 17.92
N TRP A 510 -4.04 4.46 17.01
CA TRP A 510 -4.36 5.87 17.32
C TRP A 510 -5.39 6.01 18.44
N CYS A 511 -6.29 5.02 18.54
CA CYS A 511 -7.35 4.96 19.54
C CYS A 511 -6.88 4.48 20.93
N ALA A 512 -5.62 4.09 21.08
CA ALA A 512 -5.00 3.70 22.34
C ALA A 512 -5.01 4.86 23.36
N GLN A 513 -4.89 4.52 24.64
CA GLN A 513 -4.90 5.53 25.70
C GLN A 513 -3.70 6.50 25.58
N SER A 514 -2.51 6.00 25.22
CA SER A 514 -1.28 6.79 25.09
C SER A 514 -1.35 7.80 23.95
N HIS A 515 -1.88 7.40 22.78
CA HIS A 515 -1.93 8.24 21.58
C HIS A 515 -3.11 9.22 21.54
N LYS A 516 -4.04 9.13 22.49
CA LYS A 516 -5.30 9.89 22.45
C LYS A 516 -5.12 11.40 22.38
N GLN A 517 -4.11 11.96 23.04
CA GLN A 517 -3.85 13.41 23.02
C GLN A 517 -3.39 13.84 21.62
N GLU A 518 -2.40 13.15 21.07
CA GLU A 518 -1.85 13.42 19.73
C GLU A 518 -2.89 13.18 18.63
N ARG A 519 -3.63 12.07 18.68
CA ARG A 519 -4.76 11.78 17.80
C ARG A 519 -5.75 12.94 17.75
N ASN A 520 -6.18 13.39 18.93
CA ASN A 520 -7.18 14.46 19.01
C ASN A 520 -6.62 15.77 18.48
N TRP A 521 -5.36 16.07 18.78
CA TRP A 521 -4.68 17.22 18.21
C TRP A 521 -4.63 17.16 16.67
N LEU A 522 -4.22 16.02 16.10
CA LEU A 522 -4.13 15.81 14.66
C LEU A 522 -5.48 16.01 13.97
N ILE A 523 -6.56 15.44 14.52
CA ILE A 523 -7.92 15.63 14.00
C ILE A 523 -8.30 17.11 13.99
N LEU A 524 -8.03 17.84 15.07
CA LEU A 524 -8.36 19.26 15.16
C LEU A 524 -7.52 20.12 14.21
N GLU A 525 -6.25 19.81 14.02
CA GLU A 525 -5.40 20.49 13.03
C GLU A 525 -5.85 20.18 11.59
N CYS A 526 -6.28 18.96 11.31
CA CYS A 526 -6.91 18.62 10.03
C CYS A 526 -8.17 19.47 9.81
N GLN A 527 -9.03 19.62 10.82
CA GLN A 527 -10.23 20.47 10.71
C GLN A 527 -9.89 21.93 10.43
N LYS A 528 -8.84 22.47 11.08
CA LYS A 528 -8.33 23.82 10.80
C LYS A 528 -7.77 23.94 9.39
N LEU A 529 -7.01 22.95 8.93
CA LEU A 529 -6.44 22.93 7.59
C LEU A 529 -7.54 22.88 6.53
N ALA A 530 -8.55 22.03 6.71
CA ALA A 530 -9.72 21.92 5.85
C ALA A 530 -10.44 23.27 5.69
N LEU A 531 -10.66 23.98 6.80
CA LEU A 531 -11.24 25.33 6.78
C LEU A 531 -10.33 26.36 6.10
N THR A 532 -9.04 26.33 6.38
CA THR A 532 -8.05 27.30 5.85
C THR A 532 -7.91 27.19 4.34
N LEU A 533 -7.82 25.96 3.82
CA LEU A 533 -7.64 25.68 2.40
C LEU A 533 -8.97 25.46 1.66
N LYS A 534 -10.10 25.49 2.36
CA LYS A 534 -11.44 25.19 1.84
C LYS A 534 -11.47 23.86 1.08
N LEU A 535 -11.03 22.79 1.73
CA LEU A 535 -10.96 21.44 1.18
C LEU A 535 -11.63 20.40 2.09
N ARG A 536 -12.06 19.28 1.53
CA ARG A 536 -12.47 18.08 2.25
C ARG A 536 -11.24 17.26 2.62
N ILE A 537 -11.20 16.71 3.83
CA ILE A 537 -10.19 15.72 4.23
C ILE A 537 -10.86 14.37 4.42
N SER A 538 -10.25 13.33 3.85
CA SER A 538 -10.55 11.94 4.15
C SER A 538 -9.27 11.23 4.56
N PHE A 539 -9.37 10.26 5.46
CA PHE A 539 -8.29 9.38 5.85
C PHE A 539 -8.41 8.05 5.12
N LEU A 540 -7.27 7.50 4.73
CA LEU A 540 -7.13 6.16 4.19
C LEU A 540 -6.19 5.38 5.10
N SER A 541 -6.59 4.19 5.54
CA SER A 541 -5.79 3.40 6.48
C SER A 541 -5.89 1.90 6.30
N GLY A 542 -4.91 1.19 6.87
CA GLY A 542 -4.69 -0.24 6.74
C GLY A 542 -4.67 -0.99 8.09
N ASP A 543 -3.69 -1.90 8.24
CA ASP A 543 -3.29 -2.62 9.46
C ASP A 543 -4.30 -3.65 10.00
N VAL A 544 -5.56 -3.27 10.23
CA VAL A 544 -6.53 -4.03 11.05
C VAL A 544 -7.20 -5.25 10.37
N HIS A 545 -6.71 -5.67 9.20
CA HIS A 545 -7.19 -6.79 8.34
C HIS A 545 -8.72 -6.83 8.07
N CYS A 546 -9.40 -5.69 8.22
CA CYS A 546 -10.84 -5.57 8.05
C CYS A 546 -11.19 -4.30 7.28
N ALA A 547 -12.26 -4.34 6.47
CA ALA A 547 -12.83 -3.15 5.85
C ALA A 547 -13.85 -2.48 6.78
N ALA A 548 -13.76 -1.16 6.93
CA ALA A 548 -14.62 -0.36 7.78
C ALA A 548 -14.63 1.11 7.36
N VAL A 549 -15.63 1.88 7.82
CA VAL A 549 -15.66 3.34 7.62
C VAL A 549 -15.99 4.04 8.93
N GLY A 550 -15.02 4.80 9.43
CA GLY A 550 -15.21 5.74 10.52
C GLY A 550 -15.59 7.12 10.00
N ARG A 551 -16.31 7.91 10.80
CA ARG A 551 -16.74 9.25 10.45
C ARG A 551 -16.58 10.21 11.62
N LEU A 552 -16.08 11.41 11.33
CA LEU A 552 -16.10 12.59 12.20
C LEU A 552 -17.15 13.56 11.66
N PHE A 553 -17.85 14.30 12.53
CA PHE A 553 -18.86 15.28 12.13
C PHE A 553 -19.19 16.28 13.25
N THR A 554 -19.87 17.37 12.93
CA THR A 554 -20.24 18.41 13.90
C THR A 554 -21.31 17.91 14.89
N HIS A 555 -21.03 18.05 16.19
CA HIS A 555 -21.95 17.67 17.26
C HIS A 555 -23.25 18.48 17.24
N GLY A 556 -24.39 17.80 17.42
CA GLY A 556 -25.69 18.43 17.72
C GLY A 556 -26.34 19.23 16.60
N LYS A 557 -25.70 19.38 15.43
CA LYS A 557 -26.28 20.02 14.24
C LYS A 557 -26.56 18.98 13.17
N GLN A 558 -27.76 19.03 12.57
CA GLN A 558 -28.04 18.26 11.35
C GLN A 558 -27.53 19.02 10.13
N LEU A 559 -26.21 18.98 9.92
CA LEU A 559 -25.59 19.44 8.69
C LEU A 559 -25.55 18.29 7.68
N THR A 560 -25.76 18.60 6.40
CA THR A 560 -25.42 17.68 5.32
C THR A 560 -23.91 17.57 5.20
N ALA A 561 -23.41 16.43 4.73
CA ALA A 561 -21.97 16.14 4.70
C ALA A 561 -21.17 17.20 3.93
N ASP A 562 -21.69 17.69 2.80
CA ASP A 562 -21.09 18.74 1.97
C ASP A 562 -20.97 20.08 2.73
N CYS A 563 -21.94 20.40 3.59
CA CYS A 563 -22.02 21.63 4.36
C CYS A 563 -21.36 21.55 5.76
N ASP A 564 -20.86 20.39 6.16
CA ASP A 564 -20.18 20.21 7.45
C ASP A 564 -18.65 20.29 7.29
N PRO A 565 -17.99 21.33 7.82
CA PRO A 565 -16.52 21.47 7.74
C PRO A 565 -15.76 20.43 8.56
N LYS A 566 -16.43 19.74 9.50
CA LYS A 566 -15.83 18.69 10.34
C LYS A 566 -16.08 17.30 9.81
N TYR A 567 -16.87 17.17 8.73
CA TYR A 567 -17.14 15.88 8.12
C TYR A 567 -15.87 15.33 7.47
N MET A 568 -15.33 14.28 8.06
CA MET A 568 -14.16 13.56 7.57
C MET A 568 -14.43 12.07 7.70
N LEU A 569 -14.12 11.31 6.65
CA LEU A 569 -14.21 9.85 6.69
C LEU A 569 -12.84 9.25 6.91
N ASN A 570 -12.78 8.14 7.64
CA ASN A 570 -11.65 7.24 7.62
C ASN A 570 -12.09 5.97 6.90
N ILE A 571 -11.60 5.78 5.69
CA ILE A 571 -11.79 4.58 4.89
C ILE A 571 -10.72 3.58 5.28
N VAL A 572 -11.13 2.43 5.81
CA VAL A 572 -10.23 1.34 6.18
C VAL A 572 -10.33 0.27 5.11
N SER A 573 -9.20 -0.04 4.47
CA SER A 573 -9.09 -1.10 3.47
C SER A 573 -7.88 -1.98 3.78
N SER A 574 -8.13 -3.04 4.53
CA SER A 574 -7.14 -4.03 4.92
C SER A 574 -7.82 -5.39 5.06
N ALA A 575 -7.20 -6.53 4.73
CA ALA A 575 -5.92 -6.72 4.07
C ALA A 575 -6.13 -7.14 2.60
N ILE A 576 -5.18 -6.86 1.70
CA ILE A 576 -5.25 -7.40 0.33
C ILE A 576 -4.83 -8.88 0.27
N VAL A 577 -3.87 -9.28 1.11
CA VAL A 577 -3.35 -10.67 1.17
C VAL A 577 -3.74 -11.39 2.46
N ASN A 578 -3.56 -10.75 3.62
CA ASN A 578 -3.61 -11.43 4.91
C ASN A 578 -5.00 -11.98 5.27
N THR A 579 -5.06 -12.86 6.27
CA THR A 579 -6.31 -13.41 6.79
C THR A 579 -7.11 -12.34 7.52
N PRO A 580 -8.45 -12.31 7.42
CA PRO A 580 -9.25 -11.42 8.24
C PRO A 580 -9.20 -11.79 9.74
N PRO A 581 -9.55 -10.85 10.63
CA PRO A 581 -9.59 -11.12 12.07
C PRO A 581 -10.64 -12.17 12.44
N PRO A 582 -10.47 -12.89 13.57
CA PRO A 582 -11.44 -13.88 14.03
C PRO A 582 -12.83 -13.28 14.25
N ALA A 583 -13.88 -14.05 13.93
CA ALA A 583 -15.28 -13.60 14.03
C ALA A 583 -15.68 -13.08 15.42
N ALA A 584 -15.07 -13.62 16.48
CA ALA A 584 -15.32 -13.19 17.86
C ALA A 584 -14.78 -11.75 18.11
N LEU A 585 -13.60 -11.43 17.58
CA LEU A 585 -13.01 -10.09 17.66
C LEU A 585 -13.89 -9.08 16.88
N ILE A 586 -14.34 -9.44 15.69
CA ILE A 586 -15.28 -8.61 14.90
C ILE A 586 -16.61 -8.38 15.63
N GLY A 587 -17.12 -9.40 16.33
CA GLY A 587 -18.30 -9.28 17.18
C GLY A 587 -18.10 -8.28 18.32
N MET A 588 -16.95 -8.35 18.99
CA MET A 588 -16.58 -7.42 20.06
C MET A 588 -16.43 -5.99 19.54
N MET A 589 -15.76 -5.79 18.41
CA MET A 589 -15.64 -4.46 17.78
C MET A 589 -16.99 -3.89 17.38
N GLY A 590 -17.89 -4.74 16.86
CA GLY A 590 -19.28 -4.36 16.58
C GLY A 590 -20.01 -3.85 17.83
N ALA A 591 -19.81 -4.48 18.98
CA ALA A 591 -20.37 -4.01 20.24
C ALA A 591 -19.72 -2.70 20.72
N LEU A 592 -18.40 -2.60 20.69
CA LEU A 592 -17.65 -1.41 21.12
C LEU A 592 -17.94 -0.19 20.24
N SER A 593 -18.18 -0.38 18.94
CA SER A 593 -18.55 0.70 18.00
C SER A 593 -19.87 1.41 18.34
N ARG A 594 -20.68 0.87 19.26
CA ARG A 594 -21.91 1.50 19.75
C ARG A 594 -21.67 2.46 20.92
N VAL A 595 -20.46 2.45 21.48
CA VAL A 595 -20.09 3.32 22.60
C VAL A 595 -19.73 4.69 22.05
N THR A 596 -20.48 5.71 22.44
CA THR A 596 -20.15 7.10 22.12
C THR A 596 -19.01 7.60 22.99
N HIS A 597 -17.97 8.14 22.36
CA HIS A 597 -16.82 8.70 23.05
C HIS A 597 -16.80 10.22 22.93
N LYS A 598 -16.61 10.92 24.06
CA LYS A 598 -16.69 12.40 24.12
C LYS A 598 -15.32 13.08 24.05
N THR A 599 -14.34 12.44 23.42
CA THR A 599 -12.93 12.88 23.47
C THR A 599 -12.68 14.20 22.73
N LEU A 600 -13.55 14.54 21.77
CA LEU A 600 -13.51 15.78 20.99
C LEU A 600 -14.71 16.72 21.28
N SER A 601 -15.41 16.48 22.40
CA SER A 601 -16.62 17.23 22.78
C SER A 601 -16.37 18.73 22.99
N SER A 602 -15.20 19.11 23.53
CA SER A 602 -14.80 20.51 23.68
C SER A 602 -14.73 21.25 22.33
N ALA A 603 -14.44 20.52 21.26
CA ALA A 603 -14.40 21.02 19.90
C ALA A 603 -15.71 20.79 19.12
N GLN A 604 -16.80 20.35 19.77
CA GLN A 604 -18.08 20.02 19.11
C GLN A 604 -17.91 19.08 17.91
N THR A 605 -17.10 18.04 18.07
CA THR A 605 -16.93 16.98 17.06
C THR A 605 -17.37 15.66 17.67
N ASP A 606 -18.28 14.97 16.98
CA ASP A 606 -18.66 13.59 17.25
C ASP A 606 -17.94 12.65 16.28
N GLU A 607 -17.89 11.37 16.66
CA GLU A 607 -17.34 10.31 15.83
C GLU A 607 -18.18 9.02 15.95
N ASP A 608 -18.33 8.30 14.84
CA ASP A 608 -18.97 6.99 14.81
C ASP A 608 -18.41 6.08 13.70
N MET A 609 -18.92 4.83 13.65
CA MET A 609 -18.68 3.89 12.57
C MET A 609 -19.93 3.79 11.71
N MET A 610 -19.78 3.93 10.39
CA MET A 610 -20.88 3.94 9.42
C MET A 610 -21.38 2.52 9.08
N ASP A 611 -22.69 2.37 8.90
CA ASP A 611 -23.32 1.11 8.47
C ASP A 611 -23.24 0.96 6.93
N VAL A 612 -22.03 0.75 6.41
CA VAL A 612 -21.73 0.61 4.97
C VAL A 612 -22.17 -0.76 4.42
N PHE A 613 -21.90 -1.82 5.17
CA PHE A 613 -22.06 -3.20 4.72
C PHE A 613 -23.44 -3.75 5.05
N LYS A 614 -24.49 -3.18 4.43
CA LYS A 614 -25.88 -3.65 4.62
C LYS A 614 -26.05 -5.12 4.19
N MET A 615 -25.35 -5.52 3.13
CA MET A 615 -25.37 -6.87 2.56
C MET A 615 -23.95 -7.43 2.46
N ASP A 616 -23.79 -8.72 2.75
CA ASP A 616 -22.57 -9.49 2.52
C ASP A 616 -22.29 -9.63 1.00
N THR A 617 -21.13 -10.18 0.66
CA THR A 617 -20.71 -10.38 -0.73
C THR A 617 -21.61 -11.35 -1.49
N ASN A 618 -22.22 -12.30 -0.78
CA ASN A 618 -23.24 -13.24 -1.29
C ASN A 618 -24.67 -12.66 -1.33
N GLY A 619 -24.88 -11.41 -0.94
CA GLY A 619 -26.19 -10.74 -0.96
C GLY A 619 -27.07 -10.97 0.28
N LYS A 620 -26.63 -11.74 1.28
CA LYS A 620 -27.35 -11.89 2.55
C LYS A 620 -27.16 -10.67 3.45
N ALA A 621 -28.18 -10.32 4.23
CA ALA A 621 -28.07 -9.22 5.19
C ALA A 621 -27.06 -9.54 6.30
N LEU A 622 -26.22 -8.56 6.65
CA LEU A 622 -25.24 -8.69 7.74
C LEU A 622 -25.83 -8.23 9.07
N LYS A 623 -25.51 -8.99 10.14
CA LYS A 623 -25.82 -8.58 11.53
C LYS A 623 -24.96 -7.41 11.99
N ASN A 624 -23.71 -7.37 11.54
CA ASN A 624 -22.79 -6.26 11.76
C ASN A 624 -22.54 -5.57 10.42
N GLN A 625 -23.07 -4.35 10.27
CA GLN A 625 -22.99 -3.59 9.01
C GLN A 625 -21.80 -2.63 8.96
N ARG A 626 -20.95 -2.60 10.00
CA ARG A 626 -19.86 -1.63 10.16
C ARG A 626 -18.49 -2.18 9.81
N PHE A 627 -18.35 -3.51 9.83
CA PHE A 627 -17.09 -4.21 9.66
C PHE A 627 -17.27 -5.36 8.67
N MET A 628 -16.36 -5.47 7.71
CA MET A 628 -16.32 -6.54 6.72
C MET A 628 -14.99 -7.28 6.83
N PRO A 629 -14.95 -8.43 7.54
CA PRO A 629 -13.73 -9.20 7.77
C PRO A 629 -13.43 -10.14 6.60
N ARG A 630 -12.97 -9.57 5.49
CA ARG A 630 -12.60 -10.28 4.26
C ARG A 630 -11.45 -9.55 3.56
N ARG A 631 -10.67 -10.24 2.74
CA ARG A 631 -9.64 -9.60 1.93
C ARG A 631 -10.23 -8.53 1.02
N ASN A 632 -9.55 -7.41 0.87
CA ASN A 632 -10.03 -6.29 0.08
C ASN A 632 -8.91 -5.33 -0.36
N TYR A 633 -9.24 -4.49 -1.33
CA TYR A 633 -8.51 -3.28 -1.70
C TYR A 633 -9.53 -2.15 -1.94
N CYS A 634 -9.08 -0.91 -2.16
CA CYS A 634 -9.97 0.22 -2.43
C CYS A 634 -9.64 0.87 -3.78
N ALA A 635 -10.59 0.91 -4.70
CA ALA A 635 -10.50 1.70 -5.92
C ALA A 635 -10.99 3.13 -5.65
N ILE A 636 -10.20 4.14 -6.01
CA ILE A 636 -10.50 5.55 -5.71
C ILE A 636 -10.54 6.36 -7.01
N ARG A 637 -11.58 7.18 -7.18
CA ARG A 637 -11.68 8.11 -8.30
C ARG A 637 -12.55 9.32 -7.96
N CYS A 638 -12.35 10.41 -8.69
CA CYS A 638 -13.31 11.51 -8.72
C CYS A 638 -14.46 11.15 -9.68
N VAL A 639 -15.71 11.35 -9.24
CA VAL A 639 -16.90 11.17 -10.07
C VAL A 639 -17.16 12.48 -10.81
N ASP A 640 -16.94 12.51 -12.13
CA ASP A 640 -16.99 13.75 -12.92
C ASP A 640 -18.31 14.54 -12.78
N ALA A 641 -19.44 13.82 -12.70
CA ALA A 641 -20.77 14.43 -12.65
C ALA A 641 -21.07 15.15 -11.31
N SER A 642 -20.63 14.59 -10.18
CA SER A 642 -20.91 15.14 -8.84
C SER A 642 -19.72 15.85 -8.20
N GLY A 643 -18.50 15.59 -8.68
CA GLY A 643 -17.26 16.02 -8.04
C GLY A 643 -16.95 15.26 -6.75
N GLU A 644 -17.74 14.25 -6.39
CA GLU A 644 -17.48 13.41 -5.21
C GLU A 644 -16.22 12.56 -5.43
N ILE A 645 -15.51 12.27 -4.35
CA ILE A 645 -14.49 11.23 -4.37
C ILE A 645 -15.15 9.94 -3.95
N GLU A 646 -15.15 8.96 -4.85
CA GLU A 646 -15.60 7.61 -4.59
C GLU A 646 -14.44 6.78 -4.07
N PHE A 647 -14.68 6.11 -2.94
CA PHE A 647 -13.87 5.04 -2.41
C PHE A 647 -14.67 3.75 -2.54
N ASP A 648 -14.42 2.96 -3.59
CA ASP A 648 -15.05 1.65 -3.80
C ASP A 648 -14.22 0.56 -3.12
N ILE A 649 -14.67 0.12 -1.94
CA ILE A 649 -14.02 -0.96 -1.21
C ILE A 649 -14.37 -2.29 -1.90
N ARG A 650 -13.37 -2.89 -2.56
CA ARG A 650 -13.47 -4.12 -3.34
C ARG A 650 -13.21 -5.32 -2.44
N VAL A 651 -14.28 -5.97 -1.99
CA VAL A 651 -14.23 -7.07 -1.01
C VAL A 651 -14.31 -8.42 -1.69
N GLU A 652 -13.39 -9.33 -1.35
CA GLU A 652 -13.34 -10.70 -1.88
C GLU A 652 -14.64 -11.48 -1.62
N ILE A 653 -15.25 -12.03 -2.67
CA ILE A 653 -16.54 -12.72 -2.59
C ILE A 653 -16.41 -14.05 -1.86
N SER A 654 -15.45 -14.87 -2.27
CA SER A 654 -15.12 -16.17 -1.70
C SER A 654 -13.63 -16.23 -1.43
N GLN A 655 -13.26 -16.73 -0.25
CA GLN A 655 -11.88 -16.89 0.16
C GLN A 655 -11.06 -17.64 -0.90
N GLY A 656 -9.97 -17.04 -1.36
CA GLY A 656 -9.11 -17.60 -2.40
C GLY A 656 -9.65 -17.52 -3.83
N GLY A 657 -10.83 -16.92 -4.03
CA GLY A 657 -11.52 -16.91 -5.32
C GLY A 657 -11.07 -15.82 -6.28
N GLY A 658 -10.46 -14.74 -5.78
CA GLY A 658 -9.90 -13.68 -6.62
C GLY A 658 -10.93 -12.90 -7.43
N THR A 659 -12.16 -12.80 -6.92
CA THR A 659 -13.20 -11.92 -7.47
C THR A 659 -13.76 -11.06 -6.37
N THR A 660 -13.93 -9.77 -6.63
CA THR A 660 -14.39 -8.81 -5.61
C THR A 660 -15.77 -8.22 -5.92
N LYS A 661 -16.46 -7.79 -4.87
CA LYS A 661 -17.67 -6.98 -4.92
C LYS A 661 -17.38 -5.59 -4.36
N GLY A 662 -17.83 -4.56 -5.07
CA GLY A 662 -17.70 -3.16 -4.64
C GLY A 662 -18.69 -2.73 -3.56
N TYR A 663 -18.23 -1.84 -2.70
CA TYR A 663 -18.96 -1.14 -1.65
C TYR A 663 -18.57 0.34 -1.69
N PRO A 664 -19.20 1.13 -2.58
CA PRO A 664 -18.82 2.53 -2.80
C PRO A 664 -19.20 3.40 -1.60
N VAL A 665 -18.26 4.28 -1.24
CA VAL A 665 -18.42 5.33 -0.23
C VAL A 665 -18.09 6.65 -0.90
N LEU A 666 -19.06 7.56 -0.95
CA LEU A 666 -18.92 8.84 -1.62
C LEU A 666 -18.61 9.93 -0.59
N VAL A 667 -17.58 10.72 -0.89
CA VAL A 667 -17.21 11.90 -0.09
C VAL A 667 -17.46 13.16 -0.92
N PRO A 668 -18.37 14.04 -0.47
CA PRO A 668 -18.71 15.24 -1.22
C PRO A 668 -17.62 16.31 -1.16
N PRO A 669 -17.50 17.12 -2.22
CA PRO A 669 -16.68 18.32 -2.17
C PRO A 669 -17.18 19.27 -1.05
N PRO A 670 -16.30 20.13 -0.52
CA PRO A 670 -16.65 21.10 0.50
C PRO A 670 -17.59 22.18 -0.07
N ASN A 671 -18.76 22.32 0.54
CA ASN A 671 -19.76 23.35 0.24
C ASN A 671 -20.10 24.19 1.48
N TYR A 672 -19.27 24.13 2.51
CA TYR A 672 -19.41 24.95 3.71
C TYR A 672 -18.90 26.38 3.47
N PRO A 673 -19.45 27.39 4.18
CA PRO A 673 -19.04 28.78 4.03
C PRO A 673 -17.56 28.99 4.39
N PRO A 674 -16.90 30.04 3.85
CA PRO A 674 -15.54 30.39 4.26
C PRO A 674 -15.48 30.68 5.77
N PRO A 675 -14.30 30.58 6.40
CA PRO A 675 -14.13 30.92 7.80
C PRO A 675 -14.66 32.35 8.07
N PRO A 676 -15.35 32.58 9.20
CA PRO A 676 -15.82 33.91 9.59
C PRO A 676 -14.68 34.89 9.88
#